data_AF-A0A962Q6D0-F1
#
_entry.id   AF-A0A962Q6D0-F1
#
_cell.length_a   1.000
_cell.length_b   1.000
_cell.length_c   1.000
_cell.angle_alpha   90.00
_cell.angle_beta   90.00
_cell.angle_gamma   90.00
#
_symmetry.space_group_name_H-M   'P 1'
#
loop_
_entity.id
_entity.type
_entity.pdbx_description
1 polymer ?
#
loop_
_entity_poly.entity_id
_entity_poly.type
_entity_poly.pdbx_seq_one_letter_code
_entity_poly.pdbx_strand_id
1 'polypeptide(L)'
;MLTNTRNWIMAGMIGLLVACGGGGGGNSAPGVEPGPAPPGQPIPPEPIPPTPAQTPYAEATVLNAYITSVTIPDDGQPVVKFQLSDGSNNAITDLAANNVRFTIAKLEPSPQGNMTGSWQSYINRIEVPGVGPGTEPKLQANSETGNADGFTNNGDGTYQFRMAKNVQTQPADIQAQADSEGLDLSYQPGYTNRVAMQFDGNPYTTANPHYDWVPATGATSGILTLDIAATANCNRCHDPLGIHGGNRREIAYCDTCHNPGSTDANSGNTVDLKVMAHKIHMGANLPSVQAGEPYEIYGYQNSVHNYSDVKFPQDIRNCVNCHAGSSTGADPVYPAGQDYSLTLTSQGDNWANYPSQAACGSCHDAVDFSKHAGGQTDDSKCASCHSTGGAAGSIQQSHTILTDEARKAFAAQIISVSNTAPGQFPKVQYKVFDPTNDDMPYDLTTDPVWTQVASGASRLAIDLAWPTTDYTNTGNQQDDASAVSLDALKGTPVGDGSYMITSTVPIPPVAADGSAVAGLEGHPAVNIGSAAEPNEQRIAFTNVHQFFSVNEPNGQPVARRTSVELTSCLDCHQTLSLHGSNRTDDIQVCVACHNPRNTDREVREALAAAGRVPPPTDGKDEESIDFKRMVHGIHAAAVRENKLQIVGFGGFSVHVYDEEEVQFPGDLSNCTACHTSDGFTLPLPSGVLGTTIDTGSNHASPVDDTVITPITAVCSSCHDGQTATAHMMDNGGSFDTTQKAIDEGQVVETCDVCHATGRDADVAVKHNVHAKPIQ
;
A
#
# COMPACT_ATOMS: atom_id res chain seq x y z
N MET A 1 -13.87 -47.90 -43.04
CA MET A 1 -14.55 -49.19 -42.76
C MET A 1 -14.74 -49.31 -41.27
N LEU A 2 -16.01 -49.43 -40.83
CA LEU A 2 -16.52 -50.17 -39.65
C LEU A 2 -15.93 -49.80 -38.25
N THR A 3 -16.68 -49.50 -37.19
CA THR A 3 -18.13 -49.50 -36.91
C THR A 3 -18.36 -48.96 -35.48
N ASN A 4 -19.45 -48.19 -35.33
CA ASN A 4 -20.47 -48.23 -34.27
C ASN A 4 -20.13 -48.73 -32.85
N THR A 5 -20.56 -47.95 -31.86
CA THR A 5 -21.34 -48.48 -30.73
C THR A 5 -22.48 -47.55 -30.35
N ARG A 6 -23.60 -48.16 -29.98
CA ARG A 6 -24.95 -47.63 -29.81
C ARG A 6 -25.40 -47.93 -28.37
N ASN A 7 -25.98 -46.92 -27.72
CA ASN A 7 -26.90 -46.88 -26.58
C ASN A 7 -27.18 -48.16 -25.77
N TRP A 8 -27.16 -48.02 -24.44
CA TRP A 8 -28.23 -48.51 -23.56
C TRP A 8 -28.64 -47.44 -22.54
N ILE A 9 -29.94 -47.14 -22.54
CA ILE A 9 -30.69 -46.36 -21.56
C ILE A 9 -31.34 -47.38 -20.61
N MET A 10 -31.25 -47.17 -19.29
CA MET A 10 -32.39 -47.46 -18.42
C MET A 10 -32.32 -46.65 -17.11
N ALA A 11 -33.48 -46.07 -16.79
CA ALA A 11 -33.74 -45.07 -15.78
C ALA A 11 -34.01 -45.68 -14.40
N GLY A 12 -33.77 -44.88 -13.36
CA GLY A 12 -34.25 -45.08 -12.00
C GLY A 12 -34.24 -43.74 -11.24
N MET A 13 -35.43 -43.21 -10.99
CA MET A 13 -35.71 -41.86 -10.47
C MET A 13 -35.41 -41.65 -8.97
N ILE A 14 -34.88 -40.44 -8.70
CA ILE A 14 -35.27 -39.45 -7.65
C ILE A 14 -34.94 -39.75 -6.18
N GLY A 15 -34.13 -38.85 -5.60
CA GLY A 15 -34.09 -38.59 -4.16
C GLY A 15 -32.94 -37.69 -3.69
N LEU A 16 -33.11 -36.36 -3.81
CA LEU A 16 -32.46 -35.24 -3.10
C LEU A 16 -30.93 -35.27 -2.83
N LEU A 17 -30.19 -34.32 -3.42
CA LEU A 17 -29.20 -33.48 -2.71
C LEU A 17 -28.71 -32.32 -3.61
N VAL A 18 -29.09 -31.11 -3.18
CA VAL A 18 -28.44 -29.78 -3.27
C VAL A 18 -27.47 -29.52 -4.43
N ALA A 19 -27.86 -28.59 -5.30
CA ALA A 19 -27.07 -28.00 -6.37
C ALA A 19 -26.14 -26.89 -5.83
N CYS A 20 -24.84 -27.03 -6.09
CA CYS A 20 -23.89 -25.91 -6.23
C CYS A 20 -23.28 -26.04 -7.64
N GLY A 21 -23.49 -25.03 -8.47
CA GLY A 21 -23.02 -25.00 -9.86
C GLY A 21 -23.62 -23.83 -10.62
N GLY A 22 -23.18 -22.60 -10.29
CA GLY A 22 -23.54 -21.38 -11.00
C GLY A 22 -22.45 -21.00 -12.00
N GLY A 23 -22.67 -21.33 -13.28
CA GLY A 23 -21.95 -20.75 -14.41
C GLY A 23 -22.55 -19.41 -14.80
N GLY A 24 -21.70 -18.47 -15.22
CA GLY A 24 -22.08 -17.13 -15.66
C GLY A 24 -22.94 -17.09 -16.92
N GLY A 25 -23.68 -15.98 -17.06
CA GLY A 25 -24.38 -15.63 -18.29
C GLY A 25 -25.43 -14.53 -18.13
N GLY A 26 -25.10 -13.32 -18.63
CA GLY A 26 -26.01 -12.46 -19.40
C GLY A 26 -27.08 -11.63 -18.69
N ASN A 27 -26.80 -10.35 -18.47
CA ASN A 27 -27.75 -9.31 -17.99
C ASN A 27 -28.74 -8.84 -19.07
N SER A 28 -29.46 -9.73 -19.75
CA SER A 28 -30.44 -9.31 -20.77
C SER A 28 -31.67 -10.21 -20.99
N ALA A 29 -32.05 -11.04 -20.01
CA ALA A 29 -33.36 -11.71 -20.01
C ALA A 29 -34.37 -10.96 -19.11
N PRO A 30 -35.59 -10.64 -19.58
CA PRO A 30 -36.64 -10.09 -18.72
C PRO A 30 -37.04 -11.12 -17.64
N GLY A 31 -36.93 -10.74 -16.36
CA GLY A 31 -37.46 -11.54 -15.24
C GLY A 31 -36.44 -12.14 -14.27
N VAL A 32 -35.17 -11.72 -14.29
CA VAL A 32 -34.19 -12.06 -13.23
C VAL A 32 -33.94 -10.80 -12.41
N GLU A 33 -34.19 -10.85 -11.09
CA GLU A 33 -33.84 -9.74 -10.20
C GLU A 33 -32.31 -9.58 -10.12
N PRO A 34 -31.79 -8.33 -10.04
CA PRO A 34 -30.39 -8.07 -9.76
C PRO A 34 -29.94 -8.80 -8.48
N GLY A 35 -28.68 -9.22 -8.43
CA GLY A 35 -28.07 -9.63 -7.17
C GLY A 35 -28.20 -8.53 -6.12
N PRO A 36 -28.22 -8.87 -4.82
CA PRO A 36 -28.34 -7.87 -3.77
C PRO A 36 -27.22 -6.82 -3.89
N ALA A 37 -27.56 -5.56 -3.67
CA ALA A 37 -26.57 -4.49 -3.57
C ALA A 37 -25.50 -4.88 -2.53
N PRO A 38 -24.21 -4.68 -2.80
CA PRO A 38 -23.16 -4.94 -1.83
C PRO A 38 -23.49 -4.21 -0.51
N PRO A 39 -23.42 -4.88 0.66
CA PRO A 39 -23.61 -4.22 1.93
C PRO A 39 -22.47 -3.22 2.15
N GLY A 40 -22.80 -1.96 2.44
CA GLY A 40 -21.85 -1.02 3.04
C GLY A 40 -21.09 -0.08 2.10
N GLN A 41 -21.51 0.10 0.84
CA GLN A 41 -21.15 1.35 0.17
C GLN A 41 -21.68 2.51 1.02
N PRO A 42 -20.87 3.53 1.36
CA PRO A 42 -21.39 4.76 1.90
C PRO A 42 -22.31 5.34 0.82
N ILE A 43 -23.62 5.07 0.92
CA ILE A 43 -24.61 5.90 0.27
C ILE A 43 -24.27 7.30 0.79
N PRO A 44 -23.90 8.27 -0.06
CA PRO A 44 -23.76 9.64 0.40
C PRO A 44 -25.04 9.92 1.18
N PRO A 45 -24.96 10.25 2.49
CA PRO A 45 -26.16 10.38 3.30
C PRO A 45 -27.12 11.28 2.54
N GLU A 46 -28.40 10.89 2.46
CA GLU A 46 -29.40 11.65 1.70
C GLU A 46 -29.19 13.14 2.01
N PRO A 47 -29.11 14.01 1.00
CA PRO A 47 -28.70 15.38 1.18
C PRO A 47 -29.56 16.03 2.27
N ILE A 48 -28.97 16.22 3.45
CA ILE A 48 -29.64 16.90 4.56
C ILE A 48 -29.50 18.40 4.28
N PRO A 49 -30.61 19.15 4.20
CA PRO A 49 -30.51 20.59 4.08
C PRO A 49 -29.63 21.17 5.20
N PRO A 50 -28.64 22.02 4.87
CA PRO A 50 -27.77 22.60 5.88
C PRO A 50 -28.55 23.38 6.95
N THR A 51 -28.09 23.32 8.19
CA THR A 51 -28.67 24.11 9.28
C THR A 51 -28.30 25.59 9.10
N PRO A 52 -29.21 26.55 9.36
CA PRO A 52 -28.88 27.98 9.28
C PRO A 52 -27.87 28.39 10.36
N ALA A 53 -26.59 28.36 10.02
CA ALA A 53 -25.46 28.86 10.78
C ALA A 53 -24.32 29.16 9.80
N GLN A 54 -23.53 30.20 10.05
CA GLN A 54 -22.54 30.70 9.10
C GLN A 54 -21.13 30.23 9.50
N THR A 55 -20.65 29.19 8.85
CA THR A 55 -19.22 28.80 8.89
C THR A 55 -18.54 29.37 7.64
N PRO A 56 -17.48 30.19 7.78
CA PRO A 56 -16.75 30.69 6.62
C PRO A 56 -16.11 29.55 5.81
N TYR A 57 -16.24 29.57 4.49
CA TYR A 57 -15.68 28.55 3.60
C TYR A 57 -14.17 28.37 3.81
N ALA A 58 -13.44 29.46 4.02
CA ALA A 58 -11.98 29.43 4.21
C ALA A 58 -11.54 28.81 5.55
N GLU A 59 -12.44 28.67 6.52
CA GLU A 59 -12.16 28.16 7.87
C GLU A 59 -12.70 26.74 8.09
N ALA A 60 -13.52 26.23 7.17
CA ALA A 60 -14.06 24.88 7.26
C ALA A 60 -12.93 23.85 7.17
N THR A 61 -12.90 22.90 8.10
CA THR A 61 -11.94 21.77 8.13
C THR A 61 -12.50 20.49 7.52
N VAL A 62 -13.82 20.45 7.28
CA VAL A 62 -14.54 19.39 6.57
C VAL A 62 -15.56 20.05 5.65
N LEU A 63 -15.66 19.57 4.41
CA LEU A 63 -16.68 20.00 3.45
C LEU A 63 -17.62 18.84 3.14
N ASN A 64 -18.89 19.00 3.51
CA ASN A 64 -19.97 18.12 3.12
C ASN A 64 -20.64 18.73 1.88
N ALA A 65 -20.24 18.24 0.70
CA ALA A 65 -20.66 18.77 -0.60
C ALA A 65 -21.44 17.73 -1.41
N TYR A 66 -22.56 18.14 -2.02
CA TYR A 66 -23.41 17.24 -2.81
C TYR A 66 -23.97 17.97 -4.02
N ILE A 67 -23.89 17.34 -5.20
CA ILE A 67 -24.63 17.78 -6.38
C ILE A 67 -26.04 17.19 -6.28
N THR A 68 -27.05 18.04 -6.17
CA THR A 68 -28.43 17.62 -5.93
C THR A 68 -29.19 17.34 -7.23
N SER A 69 -28.83 18.01 -8.32
CA SER A 69 -29.43 17.77 -9.63
C SER A 69 -28.61 18.40 -10.75
N VAL A 70 -28.65 17.79 -11.93
CA VAL A 70 -28.16 18.40 -13.17
C VAL A 70 -29.23 18.34 -14.25
N THR A 71 -29.40 19.43 -14.99
CA THR A 71 -30.28 19.49 -16.17
C THR A 71 -29.53 20.06 -17.35
N ILE A 72 -29.76 19.52 -18.56
CA ILE A 72 -29.24 20.06 -19.81
C ILE A 72 -30.42 20.63 -20.60
N PRO A 73 -30.62 21.96 -20.62
CA PRO A 73 -31.69 22.60 -21.40
C PRO A 73 -31.46 22.45 -22.91
N ASP A 74 -32.46 22.87 -23.70
CA ASP A 74 -32.43 22.79 -25.18
C ASP A 74 -31.27 23.56 -25.80
N ASP A 75 -30.75 24.58 -25.12
CA ASP A 75 -29.58 25.33 -25.58
C ASP A 75 -28.24 24.66 -25.23
N GLY A 76 -28.27 23.46 -24.65
CA GLY A 76 -27.12 22.60 -24.43
C GLY A 76 -26.19 23.06 -23.31
N GLN A 77 -26.54 24.07 -22.52
CA GLN A 77 -25.72 24.59 -21.41
C GLN A 77 -26.17 24.00 -20.06
N PRO A 78 -25.41 23.05 -19.46
CA PRO A 78 -25.80 22.38 -18.22
C PRO A 78 -26.06 23.35 -17.06
N VAL A 79 -27.05 23.03 -16.25
CA VAL A 79 -27.35 23.70 -14.97
C VAL A 79 -27.16 22.70 -13.85
N VAL A 80 -26.21 22.99 -12.97
CA VAL A 80 -25.82 22.17 -11.82
C VAL A 80 -26.37 22.83 -10.56
N LYS A 81 -27.10 22.08 -9.74
CA LYS A 81 -27.51 22.51 -8.40
C LYS A 81 -26.75 21.69 -7.37
N PHE A 82 -26.28 22.33 -6.32
CA PHE A 82 -25.49 21.67 -5.29
C PHE A 82 -25.69 22.32 -3.92
N GLN A 83 -25.31 21.59 -2.88
CA GLN A 83 -25.30 22.06 -1.50
C GLN A 83 -23.90 21.90 -0.89
N LEU A 84 -23.59 22.79 0.05
CA LEU A 84 -22.31 22.81 0.75
C LEU A 84 -22.52 23.15 2.23
N SER A 85 -21.94 22.34 3.11
CA SER A 85 -21.95 22.52 4.56
C SER A 85 -20.63 22.11 5.20
N ASP A 86 -20.42 22.49 6.46
CA ASP A 86 -19.27 22.03 7.25
C ASP A 86 -19.50 20.63 7.85
N GLY A 87 -18.52 20.11 8.59
CA GLY A 87 -18.60 18.82 9.28
C GLY A 87 -19.69 18.71 10.35
N SER A 88 -20.27 19.83 10.80
CA SER A 88 -21.44 19.88 11.70
C SER A 88 -22.75 20.12 10.96
N ASN A 89 -22.74 20.05 9.62
CA ASN A 89 -23.88 20.32 8.74
C ASN A 89 -24.41 21.77 8.85
N ASN A 90 -23.56 22.74 9.18
CA ASN A 90 -23.90 24.16 9.08
C ASN A 90 -23.69 24.67 7.66
N ALA A 91 -24.57 25.54 7.18
CA ALA A 91 -24.50 26.12 5.85
C ALA A 91 -23.21 26.93 5.62
N ILE A 92 -22.45 26.59 4.58
CA ILE A 92 -21.41 27.47 4.07
C ILE A 92 -22.08 28.42 3.08
N THR A 93 -22.03 29.73 3.34
CA THR A 93 -22.83 30.75 2.62
C THR A 93 -22.01 31.84 1.95
N ASP A 94 -20.70 31.86 2.12
CA ASP A 94 -19.75 32.78 1.51
C ASP A 94 -19.02 32.17 0.28
N LEU A 95 -19.56 31.05 -0.23
CA LEU A 95 -19.32 30.41 -1.53
C LEU A 95 -19.10 31.41 -2.68
N ALA A 96 -17.87 31.69 -3.15
CA ALA A 96 -17.67 32.51 -4.34
C ALA A 96 -17.55 31.67 -5.63
N ALA A 97 -17.98 32.25 -6.76
CA ALA A 97 -18.02 31.54 -8.04
C ALA A 97 -16.64 31.03 -8.49
N ASN A 98 -15.56 31.76 -8.20
CA ASN A 98 -14.19 31.36 -8.52
C ASN A 98 -13.60 30.29 -7.58
N ASN A 99 -14.32 29.91 -6.52
CA ASN A 99 -13.92 28.79 -5.65
C ASN A 99 -14.33 27.43 -6.22
N VAL A 100 -15.08 27.36 -7.32
CA VAL A 100 -15.59 26.09 -7.85
C VAL A 100 -15.15 25.88 -9.29
N ARG A 101 -14.88 24.61 -9.62
CA ARG A 101 -14.68 24.13 -10.99
C ARG A 101 -15.59 22.95 -11.26
N PHE A 102 -16.00 22.82 -12.52
CA PHE A 102 -16.93 21.79 -12.97
C PHE A 102 -16.36 21.05 -14.18
N THR A 103 -16.53 19.74 -14.20
CA THR A 103 -16.29 18.89 -15.36
C THR A 103 -17.61 18.28 -15.83
N ILE A 104 -17.67 17.87 -17.11
CA ILE A 104 -18.82 17.11 -17.62
C ILE A 104 -18.36 16.14 -18.71
N ALA A 105 -18.73 14.87 -18.55
CA ALA A 105 -18.33 13.77 -19.44
C ALA A 105 -19.52 12.82 -19.71
N LYS A 106 -19.51 12.16 -20.87
CA LYS A 106 -20.40 11.02 -21.15
C LYS A 106 -19.66 9.70 -20.94
N LEU A 107 -20.40 8.66 -20.60
CA LEU A 107 -19.90 7.30 -20.53
C LEU A 107 -20.27 6.56 -21.81
N GLU A 108 -19.26 6.25 -22.62
CA GLU A 108 -19.42 5.49 -23.85
C GLU A 108 -19.43 3.99 -23.54
N PRO A 109 -20.44 3.24 -24.03
CA PRO A 109 -20.52 1.80 -23.80
C PRO A 109 -19.43 1.06 -24.59
N SER A 110 -18.90 0.01 -24.00
CA SER A 110 -17.97 -0.88 -24.71
C SER A 110 -18.72 -1.95 -25.52
N PRO A 111 -18.22 -2.32 -26.72
CA PRO A 111 -18.68 -3.52 -27.43
C PRO A 111 -18.52 -4.82 -26.63
N GLN A 112 -17.64 -4.83 -25.61
CA GLN A 112 -17.43 -6.00 -24.74
C GLN A 112 -18.60 -6.25 -23.77
N GLY A 113 -19.44 -5.25 -23.49
CA GLY A 113 -20.60 -5.39 -22.63
C GLY A 113 -20.97 -4.12 -21.86
N ASN A 114 -22.12 -4.15 -21.19
CA ASN A 114 -22.70 -3.05 -20.41
C ASN A 114 -22.16 -2.96 -18.97
N MET A 115 -21.02 -3.57 -18.68
CA MET A 115 -20.31 -3.38 -17.40
C MET A 115 -18.97 -2.67 -17.59
N THR A 116 -18.62 -2.29 -18.81
CA THR A 116 -17.36 -1.60 -19.13
C THR A 116 -17.58 -0.58 -20.23
N GLY A 117 -16.65 0.37 -20.35
CA GLY A 117 -16.77 1.55 -21.19
C GLY A 117 -15.63 2.53 -20.96
N SER A 118 -15.81 3.74 -21.47
CA SER A 118 -14.86 4.84 -21.29
C SER A 118 -15.59 6.16 -21.08
N TRP A 119 -15.13 6.93 -20.10
CA TRP A 119 -15.56 8.33 -19.99
C TRP A 119 -15.01 9.13 -21.15
N GLN A 120 -15.75 10.13 -21.62
CA GLN A 120 -15.33 11.07 -22.65
C GLN A 120 -15.78 12.48 -22.26
N SER A 121 -14.81 13.35 -21.96
CA SER A 121 -15.10 14.74 -21.58
C SER A 121 -15.69 15.53 -22.74
N TYR A 122 -16.66 16.38 -22.44
CA TYR A 122 -17.13 17.42 -23.37
C TYR A 122 -16.25 18.65 -23.37
N ILE A 123 -15.49 18.89 -22.30
CA ILE A 123 -14.61 20.04 -22.11
C ILE A 123 -13.18 19.60 -22.39
N ASN A 124 -12.61 20.10 -23.48
CA ASN A 124 -11.25 19.77 -23.90
C ASN A 124 -10.49 21.02 -24.32
N ARG A 125 -9.17 20.94 -24.28
CA ARG A 125 -8.21 21.90 -24.86
C ARG A 125 -7.23 21.15 -25.75
N ILE A 126 -6.60 21.87 -26.67
CA ILE A 126 -5.44 21.37 -27.42
C ILE A 126 -4.19 21.80 -26.68
N GLU A 127 -3.36 20.83 -26.30
CA GLU A 127 -2.00 21.09 -25.88
C GLU A 127 -1.07 20.95 -27.08
N VAL A 128 -0.14 21.88 -27.22
CA VAL A 128 0.90 21.87 -28.26
C VAL A 128 2.21 21.54 -27.58
N PRO A 129 2.98 20.53 -28.06
CA PRO A 129 4.26 20.21 -27.47
C PRO A 129 5.24 21.36 -27.63
N GLY A 130 5.97 21.65 -26.56
CA GLY A 130 7.03 22.67 -26.55
C GLY A 130 8.25 22.26 -25.75
N VAL A 131 8.13 21.20 -24.95
CA VAL A 131 9.21 20.56 -24.20
C VAL A 131 9.08 19.05 -24.36
N GLY A 132 10.11 18.30 -23.97
CA GLY A 132 10.09 16.84 -24.02
C GLY A 132 10.14 16.24 -25.43
N PRO A 133 9.96 14.91 -25.55
CA PRO A 133 10.11 14.18 -26.80
C PRO A 133 8.89 14.23 -27.74
N GLY A 134 7.73 14.70 -27.27
CA GLY A 134 6.48 14.73 -28.02
C GLY A 134 6.49 15.72 -29.19
N THR A 135 5.83 15.37 -30.28
CA THR A 135 5.93 16.11 -31.55
C THR A 135 4.59 16.59 -32.12
N GLU A 136 3.47 16.05 -31.64
CA GLU A 136 2.15 16.34 -32.18
C GLU A 136 1.26 17.03 -31.13
N PRO A 137 0.42 18.00 -31.53
CA PRO A 137 -0.65 18.49 -30.68
C PRO A 137 -1.58 17.36 -30.22
N LYS A 138 -2.08 17.46 -29.00
CA LYS A 138 -2.97 16.47 -28.39
C LYS A 138 -4.16 17.10 -27.69
N LEU A 139 -5.29 16.41 -27.68
CA LEU A 139 -6.39 16.76 -26.79
C LEU A 139 -6.07 16.42 -25.34
N GLN A 140 -6.58 17.28 -24.46
CA GLN A 140 -6.64 17.08 -23.03
C GLN A 140 -8.00 17.54 -22.53
N ALA A 141 -8.68 16.67 -21.79
CA ALA A 141 -9.86 17.06 -21.05
C ALA A 141 -9.51 18.14 -20.02
N ASN A 142 -10.49 18.99 -19.73
CA ASN A 142 -10.31 20.15 -18.87
C ASN A 142 -11.60 20.43 -18.07
N SER A 143 -11.58 21.46 -17.24
CA SER A 143 -12.70 21.93 -16.42
C SER A 143 -13.15 23.34 -16.82
N GLU A 144 -14.38 23.68 -16.47
CA GLU A 144 -14.89 25.05 -16.49
C GLU A 144 -14.79 25.65 -15.08
N THR A 145 -14.18 26.83 -14.95
CA THR A 145 -14.17 27.57 -13.68
C THR A 145 -15.49 28.33 -13.51
N GLY A 146 -16.06 28.29 -12.31
CA GLY A 146 -17.26 29.05 -11.99
C GLY A 146 -17.07 30.55 -12.25
N ASN A 147 -18.12 31.18 -12.75
CA ASN A 147 -18.15 32.60 -13.09
C ASN A 147 -19.41 33.26 -12.54
N ALA A 148 -19.35 34.57 -12.31
CA ALA A 148 -20.44 35.31 -11.69
C ALA A 148 -21.74 35.30 -12.50
N ASP A 149 -21.66 35.22 -13.83
CA ASP A 149 -22.83 35.28 -14.72
C ASP A 149 -23.70 34.02 -14.65
N GLY A 150 -23.10 32.86 -14.33
CA GLY A 150 -23.78 31.58 -14.18
C GLY A 150 -24.04 31.15 -12.73
N PHE A 151 -23.47 31.83 -11.74
CA PHE A 151 -23.43 31.37 -10.36
C PHE A 151 -24.47 32.08 -9.48
N THR A 152 -25.27 31.29 -8.77
CA THR A 152 -26.27 31.76 -7.80
C THR A 152 -25.99 31.12 -6.45
N ASN A 153 -25.84 31.95 -5.43
CA ASN A 153 -25.76 31.55 -4.02
C ASN A 153 -27.08 31.95 -3.36
N ASN A 154 -27.83 30.98 -2.82
CA ASN A 154 -29.14 31.23 -2.21
C ASN A 154 -29.06 31.71 -0.75
N GLY A 155 -27.86 31.76 -0.16
CA GLY A 155 -27.62 32.23 1.20
C GLY A 155 -27.99 31.21 2.29
N ASP A 156 -28.27 29.96 1.93
CA ASP A 156 -28.70 28.88 2.82
C ASP A 156 -27.83 27.61 2.70
N GLY A 157 -26.68 27.72 2.02
CA GLY A 157 -25.82 26.58 1.71
C GLY A 157 -26.18 25.87 0.41
N THR A 158 -27.22 26.32 -0.30
CA THR A 158 -27.56 25.82 -1.64
C THR A 158 -27.13 26.80 -2.73
N TYR A 159 -26.72 26.22 -3.85
CA TYR A 159 -26.10 26.92 -4.95
C TYR A 159 -26.59 26.39 -6.29
N GLN A 160 -26.49 27.23 -7.31
CA GLN A 160 -26.70 26.85 -8.70
C GLN A 160 -25.58 27.42 -9.56
N PHE A 161 -25.07 26.62 -10.49
CA PHE A 161 -24.17 27.07 -11.53
C PHE A 161 -24.68 26.67 -12.91
N ARG A 162 -24.75 27.65 -13.81
CA ARG A 162 -25.03 27.45 -15.23
C ARG A 162 -23.73 27.53 -16.01
N MET A 163 -23.34 26.42 -16.63
CA MET A 163 -22.10 26.34 -17.40
C MET A 163 -22.21 27.15 -18.70
N ALA A 164 -21.13 27.82 -19.07
CA ALA A 164 -20.97 28.43 -20.38
C ALA A 164 -20.75 27.37 -21.47
N LYS A 165 -20.17 26.22 -21.09
CA LYS A 165 -19.98 25.09 -22.00
C LYS A 165 -21.32 24.62 -22.57
N ASN A 166 -21.40 24.57 -23.89
CA ASN A 166 -22.44 23.85 -24.60
C ASN A 166 -21.97 22.41 -24.88
N VAL A 167 -22.72 21.40 -24.43
CA VAL A 167 -22.37 19.98 -24.67
C VAL A 167 -22.78 19.49 -26.06
N GLN A 168 -23.75 20.15 -26.69
CA GLN A 168 -24.25 19.79 -28.02
C GLN A 168 -23.36 20.30 -29.16
N THR A 169 -22.45 21.23 -28.88
CA THR A 169 -21.56 21.83 -29.88
C THR A 169 -20.12 21.95 -29.36
N GLN A 170 -19.15 21.65 -30.21
CA GLN A 170 -17.73 21.83 -29.93
C GLN A 170 -17.15 22.99 -30.75
N PRO A 171 -16.16 23.73 -30.22
CA PRO A 171 -15.33 24.60 -31.06
C PRO A 171 -14.74 23.83 -32.25
N ALA A 172 -14.63 24.48 -33.40
CA ALA A 172 -14.27 23.81 -34.66
C ALA A 172 -12.86 23.19 -34.66
N ASP A 173 -11.91 23.85 -33.97
CA ASP A 173 -10.55 23.36 -33.76
C ASP A 173 -10.52 22.13 -32.84
N ILE A 174 -11.26 22.16 -31.73
CA ILE A 174 -11.40 21.01 -30.82
C ILE A 174 -12.03 19.81 -31.56
N GLN A 175 -13.09 20.04 -32.34
CA GLN A 175 -13.72 18.98 -33.11
C GLN A 175 -12.77 18.39 -34.16
N ALA A 176 -12.03 19.24 -34.89
CA ALA A 176 -11.07 18.78 -35.88
C ALA A 176 -9.94 17.95 -35.26
N GLN A 177 -9.44 18.35 -34.09
CA GLN A 177 -8.45 17.56 -33.35
C GLN A 177 -9.04 16.21 -32.90
N ALA A 178 -10.24 16.22 -32.33
CA ALA A 178 -10.94 15.00 -31.90
C ALA A 178 -11.13 14.02 -33.05
N ASP A 179 -11.57 14.50 -34.22
CA ASP A 179 -11.76 13.69 -35.42
C ASP A 179 -10.43 13.06 -35.87
N SER A 180 -9.31 13.80 -35.77
CA SER A 180 -7.97 13.30 -36.12
C SER A 180 -7.44 12.23 -35.16
N GLU A 181 -7.90 12.27 -33.91
CA GLU A 181 -7.57 11.30 -32.85
C GLU A 181 -8.61 10.16 -32.74
N GLY A 182 -9.68 10.20 -33.55
CA GLY A 182 -10.72 9.18 -33.58
C GLY A 182 -11.70 9.23 -32.40
N LEU A 183 -11.89 10.39 -31.78
CA LEU A 183 -12.73 10.59 -30.59
C LEU A 183 -14.11 11.13 -30.95
N ASP A 184 -15.16 10.56 -30.36
CA ASP A 184 -16.53 11.07 -30.51
C ASP A 184 -16.89 12.03 -29.36
N LEU A 185 -16.89 13.33 -29.62
CA LEU A 185 -17.31 14.34 -28.65
C LEU A 185 -18.81 14.69 -28.72
N SER A 186 -19.60 13.98 -29.55
CA SER A 186 -21.00 14.28 -29.76
C SER A 186 -21.84 14.03 -28.50
N TYR A 187 -22.86 14.87 -28.31
CA TYR A 187 -23.81 14.71 -27.22
C TYR A 187 -24.74 13.51 -27.45
N GLN A 188 -24.78 12.61 -26.47
CA GLN A 188 -25.59 11.40 -26.50
C GLN A 188 -26.52 11.41 -25.28
N PRO A 189 -27.74 11.95 -25.38
CA PRO A 189 -28.64 12.11 -24.24
C PRO A 189 -29.11 10.78 -23.64
N GLY A 190 -28.98 9.67 -24.39
CA GLY A 190 -29.30 8.32 -23.91
C GLY A 190 -28.17 7.64 -23.13
N TYR A 191 -26.98 8.23 -23.05
CA TYR A 191 -25.86 7.69 -22.29
C TYR A 191 -25.81 8.28 -20.88
N THR A 192 -25.19 7.56 -19.95
CA THR A 192 -24.86 8.12 -18.65
C THR A 192 -23.91 9.30 -18.83
N ASN A 193 -24.20 10.40 -18.16
CA ASN A 193 -23.36 11.58 -18.07
C ASN A 193 -22.95 11.75 -16.62
N ARG A 194 -21.73 12.26 -16.40
CA ARG A 194 -21.20 12.65 -15.10
C ARG A 194 -20.87 14.12 -15.10
N VAL A 195 -21.32 14.84 -14.08
CA VAL A 195 -20.72 16.13 -13.68
C VAL A 195 -19.95 15.87 -12.40
N ALA A 196 -18.73 16.38 -12.31
CA ALA A 196 -17.96 16.38 -11.08
C ALA A 196 -17.48 17.80 -10.76
N MET A 197 -17.26 18.07 -9.48
CA MET A 197 -16.89 19.40 -8.98
C MET A 197 -15.59 19.36 -8.19
N GLN A 198 -14.86 20.47 -8.20
CA GLN A 198 -13.70 20.71 -7.35
C GLN A 198 -13.89 22.05 -6.61
N PHE A 199 -13.39 22.10 -5.38
CA PHE A 199 -13.34 23.32 -4.56
C PHE A 199 -11.89 23.84 -4.43
N ASP A 200 -11.70 25.14 -4.65
CA ASP A 200 -10.43 25.87 -4.56
C ASP A 200 -10.47 26.94 -3.47
N GLY A 201 -9.32 27.23 -2.87
CA GLY A 201 -9.14 28.35 -1.94
C GLY A 201 -9.41 28.05 -0.46
N ASN A 202 -9.83 26.82 -0.12
CA ASN A 202 -9.78 26.32 1.26
C ASN A 202 -8.43 25.60 1.47
N PRO A 203 -7.61 26.02 2.46
CA PRO A 203 -6.29 25.44 2.69
C PRO A 203 -6.30 24.18 3.58
N TYR A 204 -7.42 23.88 4.22
CA TYR A 204 -7.54 22.80 5.20
C TYR A 204 -8.14 21.52 4.60
N THR A 205 -9.04 21.67 3.63
CA THR A 205 -9.80 20.55 3.10
C THR A 205 -10.36 20.83 1.71
N THR A 206 -10.80 19.77 1.04
CA THR A 206 -11.50 19.83 -0.24
C THR A 206 -12.42 18.62 -0.36
N ALA A 207 -13.27 18.62 -1.39
CA ALA A 207 -14.12 17.50 -1.76
C ALA A 207 -14.34 17.51 -3.27
N ASN A 208 -14.57 16.35 -3.89
CA ASN A 208 -14.95 16.29 -5.30
C ASN A 208 -16.27 15.53 -5.52
N PRO A 209 -17.43 16.15 -5.21
CA PRO A 209 -18.71 15.49 -5.43
C PRO A 209 -18.97 15.30 -6.93
N HIS A 210 -19.69 14.24 -7.25
CA HIS A 210 -20.10 13.91 -8.61
C HIS A 210 -21.59 13.54 -8.68
N TYR A 211 -22.15 13.57 -9.88
CA TYR A 211 -23.54 13.21 -10.16
C TYR A 211 -23.65 12.51 -11.50
N ASP A 212 -24.15 11.28 -11.47
CA ASP A 212 -24.35 10.44 -12.65
C ASP A 212 -25.83 10.35 -13.00
N TRP A 213 -26.17 10.59 -14.26
CA TRP A 213 -27.54 10.46 -14.75
C TRP A 213 -27.62 10.23 -16.25
N VAL A 214 -28.75 9.75 -16.74
CA VAL A 214 -29.07 9.70 -18.17
C VAL A 214 -29.95 10.91 -18.53
N PRO A 215 -29.46 11.89 -19.33
CA PRO A 215 -30.22 13.11 -19.61
C PRO A 215 -31.60 12.89 -20.24
N ALA A 216 -31.75 11.92 -21.13
CA ALA A 216 -33.00 11.64 -21.84
C ALA A 216 -34.14 11.15 -20.91
N THR A 217 -33.79 10.52 -19.78
CA THR A 217 -34.77 9.86 -18.89
C THR A 217 -34.78 10.47 -17.49
N GLY A 218 -33.72 11.18 -17.10
CA GLY A 218 -33.49 11.64 -15.74
C GLY A 218 -33.12 10.52 -14.76
N ALA A 219 -32.85 9.29 -15.25
CA ALA A 219 -32.52 8.17 -14.40
C ALA A 219 -31.13 8.34 -13.76
N THR A 220 -31.04 8.12 -12.45
CA THR A 220 -29.79 8.09 -11.65
C THR A 220 -29.46 6.71 -11.11
N SER A 221 -30.36 5.74 -11.31
CA SER A 221 -30.25 4.36 -10.84
C SER A 221 -30.54 3.40 -11.98
N GLY A 222 -29.94 2.21 -11.96
CA GLY A 222 -30.10 1.23 -13.04
C GLY A 222 -29.53 1.72 -14.38
N ILE A 223 -28.55 2.61 -14.31
CA ILE A 223 -27.83 3.17 -15.45
C ILE A 223 -26.45 2.50 -15.57
N LEU A 224 -25.80 2.64 -16.72
CA LEU A 224 -24.41 2.22 -16.88
C LEU A 224 -23.51 3.14 -16.02
N THR A 225 -22.65 2.56 -15.20
CA THR A 225 -21.62 3.26 -14.40
C THR A 225 -20.23 2.68 -14.71
N LEU A 226 -19.17 3.28 -14.14
CA LEU A 226 -17.82 2.72 -14.07
C LEU A 226 -17.26 2.85 -12.65
N ASP A 227 -17.97 2.28 -11.69
CA ASP A 227 -17.55 2.20 -10.29
C ASP A 227 -16.58 1.02 -10.10
N ILE A 228 -15.32 1.24 -10.51
CA ILE A 228 -14.29 0.20 -10.56
C ILE A 228 -13.37 0.24 -9.33
N ALA A 229 -12.85 1.42 -8.95
CA ALA A 229 -11.89 1.57 -7.87
C ALA A 229 -12.38 2.62 -6.86
N ALA A 230 -12.32 2.29 -5.58
CA ALA A 230 -12.69 3.18 -4.50
C ALA A 230 -11.49 4.04 -4.05
N THR A 231 -11.70 5.35 -3.85
CA THR A 231 -10.67 6.26 -3.32
C THR A 231 -10.10 5.76 -1.99
N ALA A 232 -10.93 5.16 -1.12
CA ALA A 232 -10.51 4.62 0.17
C ALA A 232 -9.43 3.53 0.02
N ASN A 233 -9.49 2.71 -1.03
CA ASN A 233 -8.48 1.69 -1.30
C ASN A 233 -7.13 2.30 -1.70
N CYS A 234 -7.14 3.43 -2.42
CA CYS A 234 -5.92 4.20 -2.72
C CYS A 234 -5.30 4.82 -1.46
N ASN A 235 -6.15 5.32 -0.57
CA ASN A 235 -5.75 5.98 0.68
C ASN A 235 -5.23 5.03 1.77
N ARG A 236 -5.10 3.74 1.44
CA ARG A 236 -4.37 2.80 2.31
C ARG A 236 -2.87 3.09 2.29
N CYS A 237 -2.35 3.45 1.11
CA CYS A 237 -0.97 3.89 0.91
C CYS A 237 -0.85 5.41 0.85
N HIS A 238 -1.78 6.09 0.17
CA HIS A 238 -1.79 7.55 0.08
C HIS A 238 -2.49 8.18 1.29
N ASP A 239 -2.11 9.40 1.68
CA ASP A 239 -2.72 10.03 2.86
C ASP A 239 -2.85 11.55 2.75
N PRO A 240 -4.04 12.04 2.36
CA PRO A 240 -4.91 11.41 1.36
C PRO A 240 -4.28 11.53 -0.04
N LEU A 241 -4.74 10.73 -1.00
CA LEU A 241 -4.47 10.97 -2.42
C LEU A 241 -4.91 12.40 -2.78
N GLY A 242 -3.98 13.22 -3.27
CA GLY A 242 -4.24 14.60 -3.61
C GLY A 242 -3.25 15.12 -4.64
N ILE A 243 -3.72 15.31 -5.88
CA ILE A 243 -2.88 15.77 -7.01
C ILE A 243 -3.37 17.14 -7.49
N HIS A 244 -2.55 17.82 -8.31
CA HIS A 244 -2.85 19.12 -8.90
C HIS A 244 -3.06 20.23 -7.86
N GLY A 245 -2.18 20.28 -6.86
CA GLY A 245 -2.27 21.21 -5.73
C GLY A 245 -3.14 20.68 -4.57
N GLY A 246 -3.46 19.38 -4.56
CA GLY A 246 -4.13 18.70 -3.44
C GLY A 246 -5.66 18.72 -3.47
N ASN A 247 -6.26 19.48 -4.38
CA ASN A 247 -7.71 19.65 -4.48
C ASN A 247 -8.44 18.57 -5.28
N ARG A 248 -7.70 17.62 -5.88
CA ARG A 248 -8.27 16.51 -6.66
C ARG A 248 -7.94 15.19 -5.97
N ARG A 249 -8.96 14.56 -5.39
CA ARG A 249 -8.78 13.41 -4.48
C ARG A 249 -9.59 12.20 -4.90
N GLU A 250 -10.82 12.38 -5.36
CA GLU A 250 -11.74 11.28 -5.62
C GLU A 250 -11.62 10.73 -7.05
N ILE A 251 -11.55 9.40 -7.18
CA ILE A 251 -11.44 8.69 -8.47
C ILE A 251 -12.53 9.13 -9.46
N ALA A 252 -13.76 9.32 -8.97
CA ALA A 252 -14.88 9.74 -9.79
C ALA A 252 -14.68 11.11 -10.46
N TYR A 253 -13.88 12.00 -9.86
CA TYR A 253 -13.48 13.27 -10.46
C TYR A 253 -12.34 13.07 -11.47
N CYS A 254 -11.32 12.28 -11.12
CA CYS A 254 -10.19 11.96 -11.98
C CYS A 254 -10.63 11.46 -13.35
N ASP A 255 -11.58 10.51 -13.37
CA ASP A 255 -12.14 9.90 -14.58
C ASP A 255 -12.73 10.91 -15.59
N THR A 256 -13.19 12.07 -15.12
CA THR A 256 -13.76 13.10 -16.00
C THR A 256 -12.71 13.82 -16.84
N CYS A 257 -11.43 13.78 -16.41
CA CYS A 257 -10.30 14.33 -17.17
C CYS A 257 -9.36 13.25 -17.70
N HIS A 258 -9.01 12.27 -16.87
CA HIS A 258 -8.09 11.19 -17.21
C HIS A 258 -8.83 10.07 -17.96
N ASN A 259 -9.16 10.35 -19.22
CA ASN A 259 -9.89 9.45 -20.12
C ASN A 259 -9.11 9.20 -21.44
N PRO A 260 -9.50 8.21 -22.28
CA PRO A 260 -8.74 7.81 -23.47
C PRO A 260 -8.39 8.94 -24.45
N GLY A 261 -9.18 10.02 -24.48
CA GLY A 261 -8.93 11.19 -25.32
C GLY A 261 -7.99 12.24 -24.73
N SER A 262 -7.33 11.94 -23.61
CA SER A 262 -6.41 12.87 -22.93
C SER A 262 -4.98 12.36 -22.97
N THR A 263 -4.08 13.17 -23.53
CA THR A 263 -2.65 12.85 -23.70
C THR A 263 -1.81 14.05 -23.31
N ASP A 264 -0.69 13.82 -22.62
CA ASP A 264 0.36 14.83 -22.46
C ASP A 264 1.09 14.97 -23.80
N ALA A 265 0.93 16.12 -24.46
CA ALA A 265 1.53 16.35 -25.77
C ALA A 265 3.06 16.36 -25.71
N ASN A 266 3.65 16.78 -24.60
CA ASN A 266 5.09 16.93 -24.45
C ASN A 266 5.82 15.60 -24.26
N SER A 267 5.20 14.59 -23.63
CA SER A 267 5.75 13.22 -23.59
C SER A 267 5.19 12.33 -24.69
N GLY A 268 3.99 12.62 -25.19
CA GLY A 268 3.22 11.72 -26.04
C GLY A 268 2.49 10.61 -25.27
N ASN A 269 2.65 10.54 -23.94
CA ASN A 269 1.99 9.55 -23.10
C ASN A 269 0.52 9.92 -22.88
N THR A 270 -0.37 8.93 -23.02
CA THR A 270 -1.76 9.09 -22.60
C THR A 270 -1.82 9.30 -21.09
N VAL A 271 -2.76 10.14 -20.66
CA VAL A 271 -3.12 10.32 -19.25
C VAL A 271 -4.48 9.70 -18.94
N ASP A 272 -4.97 8.75 -19.73
CA ASP A 272 -6.12 7.91 -19.38
C ASP A 272 -5.87 7.20 -18.04
N LEU A 273 -6.80 7.31 -17.09
CA LEU A 273 -6.57 6.92 -15.69
C LEU A 273 -6.14 5.46 -15.58
N LYS A 274 -6.78 4.56 -16.34
CA LYS A 274 -6.46 3.13 -16.32
C LYS A 274 -5.05 2.81 -16.83
N VAL A 275 -4.52 3.62 -17.75
CA VAL A 275 -3.17 3.44 -18.29
C VAL A 275 -2.16 4.11 -17.37
N MET A 276 -2.43 5.36 -17.02
CA MET A 276 -1.54 6.19 -16.20
C MET A 276 -1.33 5.58 -14.82
N ALA A 277 -2.41 5.19 -14.12
CA ALA A 277 -2.29 4.61 -12.79
C ALA A 277 -1.45 3.33 -12.82
N HIS A 278 -1.71 2.40 -13.75
CA HIS A 278 -0.92 1.19 -13.86
C HIS A 278 0.55 1.47 -14.20
N LYS A 279 0.85 2.38 -15.15
CA LYS A 279 2.23 2.71 -15.50
C LYS A 279 2.99 3.36 -14.34
N ILE A 280 2.36 4.27 -13.59
CA ILE A 280 2.96 4.86 -12.39
C ILE A 280 3.33 3.77 -11.38
N HIS A 281 2.41 2.86 -11.05
CA HIS A 281 2.66 1.82 -10.05
C HIS A 281 3.55 0.67 -10.56
N MET A 282 3.60 0.44 -11.87
CA MET A 282 4.62 -0.44 -12.45
C MET A 282 6.01 0.18 -12.35
N GLY A 283 6.14 1.49 -12.57
CA GLY A 283 7.35 2.28 -12.34
C GLY A 283 8.61 1.62 -12.88
N ALA A 284 9.57 1.35 -11.99
CA ALA A 284 10.86 0.71 -12.31
C ALA A 284 10.73 -0.70 -12.92
N ASN A 285 9.57 -1.35 -12.77
CA ASN A 285 9.28 -2.68 -13.31
C ASN A 285 8.61 -2.64 -14.70
N LEU A 286 8.32 -1.47 -15.26
CA LEU A 286 7.84 -1.38 -16.64
C LEU A 286 8.89 -1.95 -17.61
N PRO A 287 8.52 -2.84 -18.54
CA PRO A 287 9.44 -3.34 -19.56
C PRO A 287 10.13 -2.23 -20.37
N SER A 288 9.41 -1.16 -20.71
CA SER A 288 9.97 0.02 -21.38
C SER A 288 11.04 0.74 -20.53
N VAL A 289 10.77 0.95 -19.25
CA VAL A 289 11.72 1.58 -18.31
C VAL A 289 12.96 0.72 -18.14
N GLN A 290 12.81 -0.60 -18.01
CA GLN A 290 13.94 -1.53 -17.98
C GLN A 290 14.75 -1.54 -19.29
N ALA A 291 14.11 -1.20 -20.42
CA ALA A 291 14.76 -1.04 -21.71
C ALA A 291 15.43 0.35 -21.89
N GLY A 292 15.31 1.26 -20.92
CA GLY A 292 15.93 2.58 -20.92
C GLY A 292 15.03 3.72 -21.42
N GLU A 293 13.73 3.47 -21.62
CA GLU A 293 12.75 4.50 -22.00
C GLU A 293 12.02 5.01 -20.74
N PRO A 294 12.24 6.26 -20.30
CA PRO A 294 11.64 6.74 -19.06
C PRO A 294 10.13 6.96 -19.20
N TYR A 295 9.39 6.79 -18.10
CA TYR A 295 7.96 7.10 -18.05
C TYR A 295 7.75 8.48 -17.43
N GLU A 296 7.67 9.49 -18.29
CA GLU A 296 7.55 10.90 -17.91
C GLU A 296 6.19 11.48 -18.29
N ILE A 297 5.68 12.36 -17.43
CA ILE A 297 4.55 13.25 -17.70
C ILE A 297 4.98 14.70 -17.42
N TYR A 298 4.72 15.60 -18.37
CA TYR A 298 5.01 17.02 -18.23
C TYR A 298 3.79 17.71 -17.62
N GLY A 299 3.95 18.17 -16.38
CA GLY A 299 2.88 18.69 -15.54
C GLY A 299 2.78 20.21 -15.54
N TYR A 300 2.48 20.75 -14.36
CA TYR A 300 2.25 22.18 -14.17
C TYR A 300 3.49 23.00 -14.55
N GLN A 301 3.32 24.04 -15.38
CA GLN A 301 4.42 24.85 -15.91
C GLN A 301 5.50 24.03 -16.65
N ASN A 302 5.11 22.93 -17.30
CA ASN A 302 5.99 22.06 -18.06
C ASN A 302 7.08 21.36 -17.21
N SER A 303 6.84 21.18 -15.91
CA SER A 303 7.75 20.40 -15.05
C SER A 303 7.69 18.92 -15.39
N VAL A 304 8.85 18.27 -15.49
CA VAL A 304 8.94 16.82 -15.69
C VAL A 304 8.57 16.11 -14.39
N HIS A 305 7.62 15.19 -14.47
CA HIS A 305 7.37 14.18 -13.44
C HIS A 305 7.80 12.82 -13.99
N ASN A 306 8.94 12.32 -13.51
CA ASN A 306 9.48 11.03 -13.90
C ASN A 306 9.04 9.96 -12.89
N TYR A 307 8.33 8.94 -13.37
CA TYR A 307 7.84 7.83 -12.55
C TYR A 307 8.66 6.55 -12.72
N SER A 308 9.79 6.61 -13.45
CA SER A 308 10.66 5.46 -13.70
C SER A 308 11.26 4.86 -12.43
N ASP A 309 11.38 5.64 -11.36
CA ASP A 309 11.96 5.18 -10.10
C ASP A 309 10.89 4.78 -9.06
N VAL A 310 9.60 4.84 -9.41
CA VAL A 310 8.53 4.39 -8.52
C VAL A 310 8.68 2.89 -8.27
N LYS A 311 8.74 2.51 -6.99
CA LYS A 311 8.79 1.11 -6.55
C LYS A 311 7.55 0.79 -5.72
N PHE A 312 6.61 0.07 -6.30
CA PHE A 312 5.40 -0.35 -5.59
C PHE A 312 5.75 -1.34 -4.48
N PRO A 313 5.27 -1.14 -3.23
CA PRO A 313 5.70 -1.92 -2.07
C PRO A 313 5.14 -3.36 -2.02
N GLN A 314 4.26 -3.73 -2.95
CA GLN A 314 3.63 -5.06 -3.03
C GLN A 314 3.95 -5.74 -4.36
N ASP A 315 3.62 -7.02 -4.48
CA ASP A 315 3.54 -7.65 -5.80
C ASP A 315 2.42 -6.97 -6.61
N ILE A 316 2.75 -6.42 -7.78
CA ILE A 316 1.79 -5.68 -8.62
C ILE A 316 0.61 -6.54 -9.10
N ARG A 317 0.72 -7.87 -9.01
CA ARG A 317 -0.37 -8.81 -9.30
C ARG A 317 -1.43 -8.83 -8.20
N ASN A 318 -1.24 -8.14 -7.08
CA ASN A 318 -2.26 -7.94 -6.06
C ASN A 318 -3.34 -6.95 -6.54
N CYS A 319 -4.10 -7.35 -7.56
CA CYS A 319 -5.09 -6.50 -8.22
C CYS A 319 -6.17 -6.01 -7.25
N VAL A 320 -6.53 -6.84 -6.27
CA VAL A 320 -7.64 -6.57 -5.33
C VAL A 320 -7.35 -5.40 -4.40
N ASN A 321 -6.09 -4.99 -4.23
CA ASN A 321 -5.76 -3.80 -3.46
C ASN A 321 -6.41 -2.54 -4.04
N CYS A 322 -6.55 -2.46 -5.37
CA CYS A 322 -7.24 -1.36 -6.05
C CYS A 322 -8.62 -1.79 -6.59
N HIS A 323 -8.73 -3.03 -7.07
CA HIS A 323 -9.89 -3.59 -7.74
C HIS A 323 -10.64 -4.59 -6.85
N ALA A 324 -11.43 -4.07 -5.92
CA ALA A 324 -12.16 -4.89 -4.97
C ALA A 324 -13.64 -5.03 -5.38
N GLY A 325 -13.99 -6.09 -6.11
CA GLY A 325 -15.39 -6.44 -6.38
C GLY A 325 -15.91 -7.51 -5.43
N SER A 326 -17.22 -7.78 -5.44
CA SER A 326 -17.82 -8.80 -4.56
C SER A 326 -17.25 -10.21 -4.78
N SER A 327 -16.74 -10.52 -5.98
CA SER A 327 -16.20 -11.84 -6.30
C SER A 327 -14.71 -11.97 -5.96
N THR A 328 -13.96 -10.87 -5.98
CA THR A 328 -12.50 -10.88 -5.83
C THR A 328 -12.00 -10.24 -4.53
N GLY A 329 -12.75 -9.31 -3.92
CA GLY A 329 -12.31 -8.51 -2.78
C GLY A 329 -13.05 -8.73 -1.45
N ALA A 330 -14.08 -9.61 -1.41
CA ALA A 330 -14.93 -9.77 -0.22
C ALA A 330 -14.24 -10.49 0.96
N ASP A 331 -13.37 -11.46 0.67
CA ASP A 331 -12.61 -12.22 1.67
C ASP A 331 -11.13 -12.25 1.26
N PRO A 332 -10.40 -11.13 1.41
CA PRO A 332 -8.99 -11.09 1.06
C PRO A 332 -8.23 -12.05 2.00
N VAL A 333 -7.66 -13.12 1.44
CA VAL A 333 -6.99 -14.16 2.22
C VAL A 333 -5.58 -13.69 2.59
N TYR A 334 -5.48 -12.93 3.67
CA TYR A 334 -4.23 -12.57 4.33
C TYR A 334 -4.01 -13.47 5.56
N PRO A 335 -2.76 -13.59 6.06
CA PRO A 335 -2.48 -14.47 7.19
C PRO A 335 -3.47 -14.30 8.35
N ALA A 336 -3.84 -15.43 8.97
CA ALA A 336 -4.92 -15.51 9.94
C ALA A 336 -4.81 -14.48 11.07
N GLY A 337 -5.91 -13.80 11.37
CA GLY A 337 -6.05 -12.91 12.53
C GLY A 337 -5.86 -11.41 12.27
N GLN A 338 -5.86 -10.96 11.00
CA GLN A 338 -5.80 -9.54 10.66
C GLN A 338 -7.07 -9.04 9.98
N ASP A 339 -7.58 -7.89 10.45
CA ASP A 339 -8.67 -7.17 9.80
C ASP A 339 -8.14 -6.46 8.55
N TYR A 340 -8.10 -7.17 7.42
CA TYR A 340 -7.84 -6.57 6.10
C TYR A 340 -9.19 -6.35 5.40
N SER A 341 -9.74 -5.14 5.48
CA SER A 341 -10.97 -4.77 4.76
C SER A 341 -10.64 -3.91 3.55
N LEU A 342 -11.29 -4.22 2.42
CA LEU A 342 -11.30 -3.41 1.21
C LEU A 342 -12.69 -2.81 1.03
N THR A 343 -12.73 -1.59 0.51
CA THR A 343 -13.99 -0.98 0.07
C THR A 343 -14.39 -1.62 -1.25
N LEU A 344 -15.48 -2.39 -1.22
CA LEU A 344 -15.99 -3.07 -2.42
C LEU A 344 -16.71 -2.09 -3.33
N THR A 345 -16.45 -2.19 -4.63
CA THR A 345 -17.15 -1.46 -5.69
C THR A 345 -18.02 -2.38 -6.53
N SER A 346 -19.08 -1.83 -7.13
CA SER A 346 -20.05 -2.61 -7.90
C SER A 346 -19.49 -3.21 -9.18
N GLN A 347 -18.41 -2.61 -9.73
CA GLN A 347 -17.71 -3.09 -10.92
C GLN A 347 -16.23 -3.35 -10.65
N GLY A 348 -15.87 -3.57 -9.39
CA GLY A 348 -14.51 -3.89 -8.98
C GLY A 348 -13.99 -5.16 -9.64
N ASP A 349 -14.83 -6.13 -9.96
CA ASP A 349 -14.45 -7.38 -10.63
C ASP A 349 -14.15 -7.21 -12.14
N ASN A 350 -14.26 -5.99 -12.70
CA ASN A 350 -14.03 -5.76 -14.13
C ASN A 350 -12.63 -6.14 -14.61
N TRP A 351 -11.61 -5.96 -13.76
CA TRP A 351 -10.21 -6.27 -14.09
C TRP A 351 -10.04 -7.73 -14.56
N ALA A 352 -10.82 -8.65 -13.98
CA ALA A 352 -10.74 -10.08 -14.26
C ALA A 352 -11.53 -10.50 -15.49
N ASN A 353 -12.48 -9.66 -15.96
CA ASN A 353 -13.52 -10.04 -16.91
C ASN A 353 -13.44 -9.31 -18.25
N TYR A 354 -12.88 -8.11 -18.29
CA TYR A 354 -12.89 -7.24 -19.47
C TYR A 354 -11.48 -6.87 -19.93
N PRO A 355 -10.79 -7.77 -20.65
CA PRO A 355 -9.46 -7.48 -21.19
C PRO A 355 -9.53 -6.35 -22.22
N SER A 356 -8.57 -5.43 -22.17
CA SER A 356 -8.41 -4.37 -23.16
C SER A 356 -6.94 -4.13 -23.46
N GLN A 357 -6.62 -3.74 -24.69
CA GLN A 357 -5.25 -3.40 -25.06
C GLN A 357 -4.68 -2.28 -24.19
N ALA A 358 -5.50 -1.28 -23.84
CA ALA A 358 -5.10 -0.17 -22.98
C ALA A 358 -4.68 -0.62 -21.58
N ALA A 359 -5.50 -1.45 -20.91
CA ALA A 359 -5.20 -1.91 -19.55
C ALA A 359 -4.11 -2.99 -19.52
N CYS A 360 -4.08 -3.91 -20.49
CA CYS A 360 -3.03 -4.93 -20.52
C CYS A 360 -1.67 -4.31 -20.89
N GLY A 361 -1.66 -3.41 -21.88
CA GLY A 361 -0.48 -2.73 -22.38
C GLY A 361 0.06 -1.64 -21.44
N SER A 362 -0.61 -1.33 -20.34
CA SER A 362 -0.06 -0.42 -19.32
C SER A 362 0.92 -1.09 -18.38
N CYS A 363 0.87 -2.42 -18.23
CA CYS A 363 1.88 -3.20 -17.49
C CYS A 363 2.74 -4.03 -18.44
N HIS A 364 2.13 -4.62 -19.48
CA HIS A 364 2.82 -5.39 -20.50
C HIS A 364 3.17 -4.51 -21.71
N ASP A 365 3.84 -3.39 -21.47
CA ASP A 365 4.03 -2.33 -22.47
C ASP A 365 5.07 -2.65 -23.56
N ALA A 366 5.75 -3.79 -23.46
CA ALA A 366 6.54 -4.38 -24.54
C ALA A 366 5.72 -5.23 -25.53
N VAL A 367 4.43 -5.49 -25.26
CA VAL A 367 3.59 -6.31 -26.13
C VAL A 367 3.13 -5.53 -27.36
N ASP A 368 3.48 -6.04 -28.53
CA ASP A 368 2.95 -5.57 -29.81
C ASP A 368 1.66 -6.33 -30.17
N PHE A 369 0.51 -5.73 -29.89
CA PHE A 369 -0.81 -6.33 -30.16
C PHE A 369 -1.05 -6.65 -31.64
N SER A 370 -0.40 -5.95 -32.57
CA SER A 370 -0.49 -6.23 -34.01
C SER A 370 0.16 -7.56 -34.39
N LYS A 371 1.15 -8.00 -33.61
CA LYS A 371 1.84 -9.29 -33.75
C LYS A 371 1.33 -10.34 -32.77
N HIS A 372 0.50 -9.95 -31.81
CA HIS A 372 -0.15 -10.88 -30.90
C HIS A 372 -1.07 -11.85 -31.67
N ALA A 373 -1.43 -12.97 -31.05
CA ALA A 373 -2.08 -14.09 -31.75
C ALA A 373 -3.31 -13.63 -32.56
N GLY A 374 -3.25 -13.74 -33.89
CA GLY A 374 -4.34 -13.33 -34.79
C GLY A 374 -4.36 -11.86 -35.20
N GLY A 375 -3.39 -11.04 -34.76
CA GLY A 375 -3.31 -9.60 -35.03
C GLY A 375 -4.49 -8.85 -34.43
N GLN A 376 -4.34 -8.39 -33.19
CA GLN A 376 -5.42 -7.73 -32.47
C GLN A 376 -5.52 -6.27 -32.93
N THR A 377 -6.64 -5.92 -33.56
CA THR A 377 -6.94 -4.56 -34.03
C THR A 377 -7.82 -3.79 -33.04
N ASP A 378 -8.50 -4.52 -32.17
CA ASP A 378 -9.44 -4.05 -31.16
C ASP A 378 -9.56 -5.12 -30.06
N ASP A 379 -10.36 -4.83 -29.03
CA ASP A 379 -10.45 -5.69 -27.85
C ASP A 379 -11.48 -6.82 -28.00
N SER A 380 -12.22 -6.90 -29.12
CA SER A 380 -13.39 -7.78 -29.27
C SER A 380 -13.06 -9.27 -29.21
N LYS A 381 -11.81 -9.64 -29.46
CA LYS A 381 -11.34 -11.04 -29.50
C LYS A 381 -10.56 -11.44 -28.26
N CYS A 382 -10.20 -10.51 -27.37
CA CYS A 382 -9.35 -10.79 -26.22
C CYS A 382 -9.95 -11.88 -25.30
N ALA A 383 -11.24 -11.75 -24.98
CA ALA A 383 -11.95 -12.69 -24.12
C ALA A 383 -12.09 -14.11 -24.71
N SER A 384 -11.86 -14.30 -26.01
CA SER A 384 -11.88 -15.64 -26.63
C SER A 384 -10.68 -16.51 -26.19
N CYS A 385 -9.59 -15.87 -25.76
CA CYS A 385 -8.41 -16.52 -25.23
C CYS A 385 -8.23 -16.29 -23.72
N HIS A 386 -8.43 -15.03 -23.27
CA HIS A 386 -8.22 -14.57 -21.90
C HIS A 386 -9.52 -14.59 -21.09
N SER A 387 -10.04 -15.79 -20.82
CA SER A 387 -11.24 -16.00 -20.01
C SER A 387 -11.23 -17.38 -19.37
N THR A 388 -12.13 -17.64 -18.43
CA THR A 388 -12.28 -18.96 -17.81
C THR A 388 -12.60 -20.01 -18.87
N GLY A 389 -11.70 -20.99 -19.05
CA GLY A 389 -11.81 -22.02 -20.09
C GLY A 389 -11.29 -21.60 -21.47
N GLY A 390 -10.86 -20.35 -21.63
CA GLY A 390 -10.16 -19.87 -22.82
C GLY A 390 -8.76 -20.50 -22.96
N ALA A 391 -8.22 -20.47 -24.17
CA ALA A 391 -6.94 -21.14 -24.49
C ALA A 391 -5.74 -20.57 -23.73
N ALA A 392 -5.80 -19.32 -23.26
CA ALA A 392 -4.76 -18.67 -22.46
C ALA A 392 -5.09 -18.64 -20.96
N GLY A 393 -6.22 -19.21 -20.54
CA GLY A 393 -6.72 -19.13 -19.16
C GLY A 393 -7.38 -17.79 -18.83
N SER A 394 -7.90 -17.67 -17.61
CA SER A 394 -8.51 -16.42 -17.14
C SER A 394 -7.45 -15.41 -16.68
N ILE A 395 -7.81 -14.12 -16.73
CA ILE A 395 -6.96 -13.02 -16.25
C ILE A 395 -6.68 -13.21 -14.75
N GLN A 396 -7.70 -13.54 -13.96
CA GLN A 396 -7.54 -13.78 -12.52
C GLN A 396 -6.56 -14.92 -12.22
N GLN A 397 -6.65 -16.04 -12.95
CA GLN A 397 -5.74 -17.17 -12.77
C GLN A 397 -4.29 -16.80 -13.16
N SER A 398 -4.14 -16.00 -14.21
CA SER A 398 -2.81 -15.57 -14.70
C SER A 398 -2.12 -14.62 -13.72
N HIS A 399 -2.90 -13.88 -12.92
CA HIS A 399 -2.41 -12.98 -11.89
C HIS A 399 -2.43 -13.59 -10.48
N THR A 400 -2.69 -14.90 -10.33
CA THR A 400 -2.56 -15.55 -9.03
C THR A 400 -1.13 -15.49 -8.51
N ILE A 401 -0.95 -15.00 -7.28
CA ILE A 401 0.32 -15.02 -6.58
C ILE A 401 0.48 -16.40 -5.93
N LEU A 402 1.08 -17.33 -6.67
CA LEU A 402 1.19 -18.73 -6.27
C LEU A 402 1.92 -18.94 -4.92
N THR A 403 2.82 -18.03 -4.56
CA THR A 403 3.49 -18.04 -3.25
C THR A 403 2.52 -17.74 -2.11
N ASP A 404 1.57 -16.84 -2.31
CA ASP A 404 0.53 -16.50 -1.32
C ASP A 404 -0.48 -17.63 -1.18
N GLU A 405 -0.84 -18.29 -2.29
CA GLU A 405 -1.67 -19.50 -2.25
C GLU A 405 -0.97 -20.63 -1.47
N ALA A 406 0.31 -20.86 -1.74
CA ALA A 406 1.08 -21.87 -1.02
C ALA A 406 1.23 -21.55 0.48
N ARG A 407 1.37 -20.25 0.83
CA ARG A 407 1.51 -19.78 2.22
C ARG A 407 0.36 -20.21 3.11
N LYS A 408 -0.87 -20.31 2.58
CA LYS A 408 -2.07 -20.67 3.37
C LYS A 408 -1.92 -22.01 4.09
N ALA A 409 -1.10 -22.92 3.54
CA ALA A 409 -0.84 -24.22 4.12
C ALA A 409 0.18 -24.20 5.29
N PHE A 410 0.67 -23.05 5.73
CA PHE A 410 1.71 -22.99 6.77
C PHE A 410 1.37 -22.00 7.87
N ALA A 411 1.32 -22.50 9.10
CA ALA A 411 1.33 -21.72 10.32
C ALA A 411 2.24 -22.38 11.35
N ALA A 412 2.63 -21.62 12.37
CA ALA A 412 3.51 -22.12 13.41
C ALA A 412 3.06 -21.67 14.80
N GLN A 413 3.56 -22.36 15.82
CA GLN A 413 3.25 -22.06 17.22
C GLN A 413 4.45 -22.38 18.10
N ILE A 414 4.80 -21.45 19.00
CA ILE A 414 5.60 -21.75 20.18
C ILE A 414 4.64 -22.19 21.29
N ILE A 415 4.86 -23.40 21.83
CA ILE A 415 4.01 -24.04 22.83
C ILE A 415 4.48 -23.67 24.23
N SER A 416 5.79 -23.74 24.46
CA SER A 416 6.38 -23.37 25.75
C SER A 416 7.85 -23.03 25.63
N VAL A 417 8.32 -22.19 26.57
CA VAL A 417 9.74 -21.95 26.83
C VAL A 417 10.02 -22.32 28.28
N SER A 418 11.02 -23.18 28.51
CA SER A 418 11.42 -23.66 29.84
C SER A 418 12.94 -23.56 30.03
N ASN A 419 13.43 -23.81 31.24
CA ASN A 419 14.84 -23.65 31.61
C ASN A 419 15.38 -22.22 31.36
N THR A 420 14.64 -21.22 31.83
CA THR A 420 14.85 -19.80 31.50
C THR A 420 15.58 -19.01 32.58
N ALA A 421 15.97 -19.62 33.70
CA ALA A 421 16.68 -18.90 34.76
C ALA A 421 18.14 -18.57 34.34
N PRO A 422 18.78 -17.55 34.94
CA PRO A 422 20.18 -17.22 34.65
C PRO A 422 21.12 -18.44 34.75
N GLY A 423 21.97 -18.62 33.73
CA GLY A 423 22.89 -19.74 33.59
C GLY A 423 22.27 -21.04 33.06
N GLN A 424 20.95 -21.11 32.89
CA GLN A 424 20.29 -22.26 32.26
C GLN A 424 20.25 -22.12 30.75
N PHE A 425 20.11 -23.25 30.05
CA PHE A 425 19.95 -23.31 28.61
C PHE A 425 18.46 -23.44 28.28
N PRO A 426 17.84 -22.41 27.66
CA PRO A 426 16.42 -22.43 27.33
C PRO A 426 16.04 -23.64 26.47
N LYS A 427 14.86 -24.18 26.72
CA LYS A 427 14.23 -25.22 25.90
C LYS A 427 12.94 -24.69 25.33
N VAL A 428 12.83 -24.70 24.00
CA VAL A 428 11.66 -24.21 23.28
C VAL A 428 10.93 -25.39 22.65
N GLN A 429 9.65 -25.54 22.98
CA GLN A 429 8.74 -26.49 22.34
C GLN A 429 7.91 -25.74 21.30
N TYR A 430 7.85 -26.26 20.08
CA TYR A 430 7.19 -25.60 18.95
C TYR A 430 6.62 -26.62 17.96
N LYS A 431 5.74 -26.16 17.09
CA LYS A 431 5.24 -26.93 15.94
C LYS A 431 5.00 -26.04 14.73
N VAL A 432 5.02 -26.66 13.55
CA VAL A 432 4.53 -26.08 12.30
C VAL A 432 3.40 -26.99 11.83
N PHE A 433 2.32 -26.41 11.32
CA PHE A 433 1.10 -27.13 10.96
C PHE A 433 0.43 -26.51 9.73
N ASP A 434 -0.49 -27.27 9.13
CA ASP A 434 -1.27 -26.87 7.95
C ASP A 434 -2.70 -26.46 8.35
N PRO A 435 -3.00 -25.15 8.40
CA PRO A 435 -4.35 -24.66 8.73
C PRO A 435 -5.42 -25.07 7.72
N THR A 436 -5.03 -25.41 6.48
CA THR A 436 -5.98 -25.82 5.44
C THR A 436 -6.35 -27.30 5.53
N ASN A 437 -5.74 -28.02 6.46
CA ASN A 437 -5.83 -29.46 6.61
C ASN A 437 -6.04 -29.85 8.08
N ASP A 438 -7.08 -29.31 8.70
CA ASP A 438 -7.48 -29.57 10.10
C ASP A 438 -6.34 -29.37 11.11
N ASP A 439 -5.49 -28.35 10.91
CA ASP A 439 -4.30 -28.04 11.70
C ASP A 439 -3.32 -29.22 11.84
N MET A 440 -3.23 -30.11 10.84
CA MET A 440 -2.32 -31.25 10.88
C MET A 440 -0.86 -30.77 11.01
N PRO A 441 -0.10 -31.28 12.01
CA PRO A 441 1.30 -30.92 12.19
C PRO A 441 2.18 -31.50 11.08
N TYR A 442 3.14 -30.71 10.61
CA TYR A 442 4.19 -31.17 9.71
C TYR A 442 5.22 -32.03 10.45
N ASP A 443 5.69 -33.09 9.81
CA ASP A 443 6.88 -33.81 10.24
C ASP A 443 8.14 -33.16 9.62
N LEU A 444 8.84 -32.36 10.42
CA LEU A 444 10.05 -31.64 10.02
C LEU A 444 11.22 -32.56 9.59
N THR A 445 11.12 -33.87 9.84
CA THR A 445 12.17 -34.84 9.49
C THR A 445 11.90 -35.59 8.19
N THR A 446 10.63 -35.68 7.77
CA THR A 446 10.24 -36.47 6.59
C THR A 446 9.49 -35.69 5.53
N ASP A 447 8.82 -34.59 5.88
CA ASP A 447 8.04 -33.84 4.91
C ASP A 447 8.97 -33.12 3.93
N PRO A 448 8.80 -33.33 2.61
CA PRO A 448 9.73 -32.80 1.60
C PRO A 448 9.94 -31.29 1.71
N VAL A 449 8.88 -30.55 2.04
CA VAL A 449 8.92 -29.09 2.14
C VAL A 449 9.84 -28.56 3.26
N TRP A 450 10.18 -29.40 4.24
CA TRP A 450 11.07 -29.05 5.37
C TRP A 450 12.45 -29.73 5.32
N THR A 451 12.66 -30.66 4.40
CA THR A 451 13.90 -31.46 4.34
C THR A 451 14.91 -30.96 3.29
N GLN A 452 14.60 -29.89 2.55
CA GLN A 452 15.47 -29.32 1.50
C GLN A 452 16.53 -28.37 2.07
N VAL A 453 17.23 -28.83 3.10
CA VAL A 453 18.19 -28.02 3.88
C VAL A 453 19.52 -27.84 3.16
N ALA A 454 19.95 -28.82 2.36
CA ALA A 454 21.27 -28.79 1.70
C ALA A 454 21.39 -27.69 0.64
N SER A 455 20.28 -27.35 -0.02
CA SER A 455 20.17 -26.21 -0.94
C SER A 455 19.87 -24.89 -0.23
N GLY A 456 19.57 -24.93 1.08
CA GLY A 456 19.03 -23.79 1.82
C GLY A 456 17.63 -23.37 1.35
N ALA A 457 16.89 -24.27 0.70
CA ALA A 457 15.52 -24.00 0.26
C ALA A 457 14.52 -24.11 1.41
N SER A 458 14.75 -25.02 2.37
CA SER A 458 14.03 -25.09 3.64
C SER A 458 14.87 -24.49 4.76
N ARG A 459 14.27 -23.64 5.59
CA ARG A 459 14.91 -23.10 6.80
C ARG A 459 13.86 -22.88 7.88
N LEU A 460 14.20 -23.22 9.13
CA LEU A 460 13.40 -22.88 10.29
C LEU A 460 14.35 -22.57 11.45
N ALA A 461 14.12 -21.49 12.19
CA ALA A 461 14.92 -21.16 13.35
C ALA A 461 14.10 -20.64 14.52
N ILE A 462 14.65 -20.85 15.72
CA ILE A 462 14.21 -20.20 16.95
C ILE A 462 15.22 -19.11 17.28
N ASP A 463 14.75 -17.87 17.35
CA ASP A 463 15.54 -16.70 17.73
C ASP A 463 15.24 -16.35 19.20
N LEU A 464 16.27 -16.18 20.04
CA LEU A 464 16.15 -15.78 21.44
C LEU A 464 16.77 -14.39 21.65
N ALA A 465 16.03 -13.47 22.29
CA ALA A 465 16.49 -12.11 22.54
C ALA A 465 16.11 -11.60 23.95
N TRP A 466 16.94 -10.70 24.49
CA TRP A 466 16.80 -10.16 25.85
C TRP A 466 17.55 -8.83 26.06
N PRO A 467 17.19 -8.08 27.13
CA PRO A 467 15.92 -8.15 27.86
C PRO A 467 14.78 -7.48 27.07
N THR A 468 13.53 -7.71 27.46
CA THR A 468 12.35 -7.10 26.81
C THR A 468 12.15 -5.62 27.11
N THR A 469 12.86 -5.05 28.10
CA THR A 469 12.88 -3.60 28.36
C THR A 469 13.40 -2.85 27.14
N ASP A 470 14.59 -3.22 26.67
CA ASP A 470 15.08 -3.01 25.31
C ASP A 470 16.18 -4.04 25.01
N TYR A 471 16.16 -4.62 23.81
CA TYR A 471 17.07 -5.71 23.49
C TYR A 471 18.51 -5.20 23.41
N THR A 472 19.42 -5.88 24.11
CA THR A 472 20.87 -5.69 23.97
C THR A 472 21.54 -6.92 23.38
N ASN A 473 20.90 -8.09 23.56
CA ASN A 473 21.42 -9.43 23.29
C ASN A 473 22.84 -9.66 23.82
N THR A 474 23.22 -8.91 24.85
CA THR A 474 24.51 -9.06 25.49
C THR A 474 24.63 -10.47 26.04
N GLY A 475 25.71 -11.16 25.69
CA GLY A 475 25.92 -12.56 26.07
C GLY A 475 25.35 -13.60 25.08
N ASN A 476 24.98 -13.19 23.86
CA ASN A 476 24.60 -14.09 22.75
C ASN A 476 25.76 -14.98 22.24
N GLN A 477 26.99 -14.75 22.69
CA GLN A 477 28.23 -15.42 22.24
C GLN A 477 28.58 -15.20 20.76
N GLN A 478 28.17 -14.07 20.20
CA GLN A 478 28.60 -13.59 18.88
C GLN A 478 29.36 -12.26 19.03
N ASP A 479 29.98 -11.82 17.94
CA ASP A 479 30.65 -10.51 17.87
C ASP A 479 29.67 -9.36 17.60
N ASP A 480 28.44 -9.67 17.17
CA ASP A 480 27.34 -8.73 16.95
C ASP A 480 26.33 -8.73 18.12
N ALA A 481 25.35 -7.84 18.05
CA ALA A 481 24.23 -7.78 19.01
C ALA A 481 22.95 -8.45 18.47
N SER A 482 23.07 -9.43 17.57
CA SER A 482 21.92 -10.15 17.01
C SER A 482 21.30 -11.13 18.02
N ALA A 483 20.07 -11.58 17.75
CA ALA A 483 19.43 -12.63 18.55
C ALA A 483 20.18 -13.96 18.45
N VAL A 484 20.11 -14.80 19.48
CA VAL A 484 20.64 -16.18 19.41
C VAL A 484 19.74 -17.00 18.50
N SER A 485 20.27 -17.45 17.36
CA SER A 485 19.51 -18.26 16.39
C SER A 485 19.83 -19.76 16.52
N LEU A 486 18.79 -20.57 16.67
CA LEU A 486 18.86 -22.02 16.80
C LEU A 486 18.21 -22.68 15.58
N ASP A 487 18.90 -23.64 14.94
CA ASP A 487 18.35 -24.39 13.81
C ASP A 487 17.22 -25.33 14.25
N ALA A 488 15.98 -24.87 14.09
CA ALA A 488 14.77 -25.56 14.52
C ALA A 488 14.46 -26.81 13.66
N LEU A 489 15.14 -27.02 12.54
CA LEU A 489 15.04 -28.30 11.83
C LEU A 489 15.83 -29.42 12.52
N LYS A 490 16.67 -29.10 13.51
CA LYS A 490 17.37 -30.06 14.37
C LYS A 490 16.65 -30.35 15.69
N GLY A 491 15.42 -29.89 15.85
CA GLY A 491 14.59 -30.18 17.03
C GLY A 491 14.34 -31.68 17.21
N THR A 492 14.17 -32.11 18.45
CA THR A 492 13.82 -33.50 18.77
C THR A 492 12.29 -33.66 18.84
N PRO A 493 11.67 -34.62 18.13
CA PRO A 493 10.23 -34.86 18.23
C PRO A 493 9.79 -35.21 19.66
N VAL A 494 8.67 -34.63 20.11
CA VAL A 494 8.08 -34.89 21.43
C VAL A 494 7.03 -36.03 21.38
N GLY A 495 6.48 -36.31 20.20
CA GLY A 495 5.52 -37.40 19.95
C GLY A 495 4.06 -36.97 19.84
N ASP A 496 3.78 -35.67 19.89
CA ASP A 496 2.47 -35.04 19.74
C ASP A 496 2.38 -34.12 18.50
N GLY A 497 3.33 -34.25 17.56
CA GLY A 497 3.48 -33.36 16.41
C GLY A 497 4.31 -32.10 16.70
N SER A 498 4.77 -31.91 17.94
CA SER A 498 5.71 -30.84 18.30
C SER A 498 7.16 -31.33 18.41
N TYR A 499 8.07 -30.36 18.37
CA TYR A 499 9.51 -30.53 18.47
C TYR A 499 10.05 -29.71 19.64
N MET A 500 11.15 -30.17 20.22
CA MET A 500 11.86 -29.46 21.27
C MET A 500 13.31 -29.20 20.85
N ILE A 501 13.75 -27.95 20.99
CA ILE A 501 15.14 -27.54 20.79
C ILE A 501 15.70 -26.93 22.07
N THR A 502 16.95 -27.25 22.39
CA THR A 502 17.67 -26.66 23.52
C THR A 502 18.68 -25.66 22.99
N SER A 503 18.70 -24.46 23.57
CA SER A 503 19.68 -23.44 23.25
C SER A 503 21.11 -23.94 23.52
N THR A 504 22.04 -23.55 22.65
CA THR A 504 23.48 -23.73 22.85
C THR A 504 24.09 -22.62 23.70
N VAL A 505 23.34 -21.53 23.91
CA VAL A 505 23.73 -20.36 24.70
C VAL A 505 22.90 -20.33 25.99
N PRO A 506 23.52 -20.24 27.17
CA PRO A 506 22.78 -20.10 28.42
C PRO A 506 22.27 -18.66 28.56
N ILE A 507 21.20 -18.48 29.34
CA ILE A 507 20.74 -17.15 29.71
C ILE A 507 21.86 -16.41 30.46
N PRO A 508 22.35 -15.26 29.95
CA PRO A 508 23.48 -14.57 30.55
C PRO A 508 23.07 -13.98 31.91
N PRO A 509 23.91 -14.10 32.95
CA PRO A 509 23.66 -13.46 34.23
C PRO A 509 23.60 -11.94 34.07
N VAL A 510 22.61 -11.28 34.70
CA VAL A 510 22.41 -9.82 34.73
C VAL A 510 21.98 -9.19 33.39
N ALA A 511 22.57 -9.58 32.26
CA ALA A 511 22.24 -9.00 30.95
C ALA A 511 20.85 -9.36 30.42
N ALA A 512 20.26 -10.46 30.91
CA ALA A 512 18.92 -10.92 30.54
C ALA A 512 17.89 -10.75 31.68
N ASP A 513 18.07 -9.73 32.54
CA ASP A 513 17.19 -9.49 33.69
C ASP A 513 15.73 -9.21 33.27
N GLY A 514 14.79 -9.67 34.09
CA GLY A 514 13.34 -9.58 33.84
C GLY A 514 12.85 -10.68 32.90
N SER A 515 12.56 -10.28 31.66
CA SER A 515 11.87 -11.09 30.65
C SER A 515 12.60 -11.08 29.31
N ALA A 516 12.40 -12.14 28.53
CA ALA A 516 13.00 -12.38 27.22
C ALA A 516 11.95 -12.87 26.21
N VAL A 517 12.33 -12.99 24.94
CA VAL A 517 11.45 -13.47 23.86
C VAL A 517 12.06 -14.67 23.14
N ALA A 518 11.22 -15.60 22.74
CA ALA A 518 11.52 -16.60 21.72
C ALA A 518 10.68 -16.30 20.47
N GLY A 519 11.30 -16.17 19.31
CA GLY A 519 10.66 -16.05 18.01
C GLY A 519 10.86 -17.32 17.19
N LEU A 520 9.87 -17.72 16.40
CA LEU A 520 9.95 -18.81 15.44
C LEU A 520 9.76 -18.22 14.04
N GLU A 521 10.73 -18.47 13.18
CA GLU A 521 10.85 -17.85 11.87
C GLU A 521 11.42 -18.83 10.84
N GLY A 522 11.13 -18.61 9.55
CA GLY A 522 11.66 -19.46 8.49
C GLY A 522 10.77 -19.55 7.26
N HIS A 523 11.07 -20.52 6.40
CA HIS A 523 10.30 -20.84 5.20
C HIS A 523 10.44 -22.33 4.81
N PRO A 524 9.34 -22.99 4.39
CA PRO A 524 9.41 -24.24 3.65
C PRO A 524 9.82 -24.02 2.18
N ALA A 525 10.28 -25.10 1.56
CA ALA A 525 10.58 -25.20 0.13
C ALA A 525 9.41 -25.85 -0.61
N VAL A 526 8.60 -25.07 -1.32
CA VAL A 526 7.42 -25.58 -2.04
C VAL A 526 7.64 -25.46 -3.54
N ASN A 527 7.44 -26.56 -4.26
CA ASN A 527 7.38 -26.52 -5.72
C ASN A 527 6.01 -26.01 -6.16
N ILE A 528 5.97 -24.75 -6.62
CA ILE A 528 4.76 -24.12 -7.20
C ILE A 528 4.70 -24.27 -8.73
N GLY A 529 5.71 -24.91 -9.32
CA GLY A 529 5.77 -25.20 -10.75
C GLY A 529 5.01 -26.46 -11.13
N SER A 530 5.10 -26.82 -12.40
CA SER A 530 4.53 -28.09 -12.88
C SER A 530 5.54 -29.24 -12.69
N ALA A 531 5.08 -30.48 -12.86
CA ALA A 531 5.98 -31.63 -12.87
C ALA A 531 7.01 -31.59 -14.02
N ALA A 532 6.66 -30.94 -15.14
CA ALA A 532 7.55 -30.79 -16.30
C ALA A 532 8.52 -29.62 -16.14
N GLU A 533 8.09 -28.55 -15.46
CA GLU A 533 8.86 -27.34 -15.18
C GLU A 533 8.77 -27.01 -13.68
N PRO A 534 9.55 -27.72 -12.83
CA PRO A 534 9.58 -27.46 -11.40
C PRO A 534 10.03 -26.04 -11.09
N ASN A 535 9.37 -25.42 -10.12
CA ASN A 535 9.70 -24.08 -9.63
C ASN A 535 9.63 -24.08 -8.11
N GLU A 536 10.76 -24.38 -7.47
CA GLU A 536 10.89 -24.40 -6.03
C GLU A 536 11.00 -22.98 -5.46
N GLN A 537 10.15 -22.67 -4.49
CA GLN A 537 10.06 -21.36 -3.88
C GLN A 537 10.15 -21.46 -2.36
N ARG A 538 10.77 -20.43 -1.77
CA ARG A 538 10.79 -20.20 -0.32
C ARG A 538 9.49 -19.51 0.08
N ILE A 539 8.58 -20.26 0.68
CA ILE A 539 7.26 -19.73 1.02
C ILE A 539 7.35 -19.01 2.36
N ALA A 540 7.02 -17.73 2.38
CA ALA A 540 6.92 -16.99 3.63
C ALA A 540 5.69 -17.47 4.40
N PHE A 541 5.81 -17.71 5.71
CA PHE A 541 4.67 -17.88 6.61
C PHE A 541 4.79 -16.88 7.76
N THR A 542 3.68 -16.54 8.40
CA THR A 542 3.70 -15.56 9.50
C THR A 542 4.51 -16.10 10.67
N ASN A 543 5.52 -15.35 11.06
CA ASN A 543 6.34 -15.69 12.21
C ASN A 543 5.52 -15.57 13.51
N VAL A 544 5.98 -16.24 14.56
CA VAL A 544 5.31 -16.16 15.87
C VAL A 544 6.34 -15.95 16.97
N HIS A 545 5.93 -15.28 18.03
CA HIS A 545 6.77 -15.07 19.21
C HIS A 545 6.06 -15.45 20.51
N GLN A 546 6.84 -15.72 21.54
CA GLN A 546 6.37 -15.91 22.90
C GLN A 546 7.35 -15.28 23.89
N PHE A 547 6.85 -14.37 24.73
CA PHE A 547 7.62 -13.84 25.85
C PHE A 547 7.70 -14.86 26.99
N PHE A 548 8.84 -14.88 27.69
CA PHE A 548 9.05 -15.74 28.86
C PHE A 548 9.82 -15.01 29.96
N SER A 549 9.51 -15.34 31.21
CA SER A 549 10.20 -14.80 32.37
C SER A 549 11.57 -15.47 32.52
N VAL A 550 12.61 -14.66 32.70
CA VAL A 550 13.93 -15.12 33.14
C VAL A 550 13.96 -15.18 34.66
N ASN A 551 13.59 -14.09 35.31
CA ASN A 551 13.60 -13.94 36.77
C ASN A 551 12.60 -12.89 37.29
N GLU A 552 11.49 -12.67 36.58
CA GLU A 552 10.41 -11.81 37.05
C GLU A 552 9.92 -12.23 38.44
N PRO A 553 9.68 -11.30 39.38
CA PRO A 553 9.31 -11.64 40.75
C PRO A 553 8.05 -12.52 40.88
N ASN A 554 7.11 -12.39 39.94
CA ASN A 554 5.86 -13.16 39.89
C ASN A 554 5.93 -14.36 38.91
N GLY A 555 7.08 -14.57 38.25
CA GLY A 555 7.29 -15.59 37.21
C GLY A 555 6.49 -15.40 35.92
N GLN A 556 5.80 -14.27 35.75
CA GLN A 556 5.05 -13.95 34.53
C GLN A 556 5.88 -13.03 33.64
N PRO A 557 5.99 -13.31 32.33
CA PRO A 557 6.73 -12.44 31.42
C PRO A 557 6.13 -11.05 31.33
N VAL A 558 6.98 -10.05 31.25
CA VAL A 558 6.65 -8.68 30.83
C VAL A 558 6.91 -8.59 29.32
N ALA A 559 5.88 -8.22 28.57
CA ALA A 559 5.99 -8.02 27.12
C ALA A 559 6.82 -6.76 26.82
N ARG A 560 7.56 -6.79 25.70
CA ARG A 560 8.18 -5.57 25.18
C ARG A 560 7.09 -4.57 24.77
N ARG A 561 7.39 -3.28 24.95
CA ARG A 561 6.54 -2.16 24.50
C ARG A 561 6.11 -2.30 23.03
N THR A 562 4.88 -1.89 22.74
CA THR A 562 4.34 -1.77 21.37
C THR A 562 4.29 -0.29 21.00
N SER A 563 5.08 0.09 19.98
CA SER A 563 5.12 1.47 19.48
C SER A 563 4.51 1.62 18.10
N VAL A 564 4.41 0.51 17.35
CA VAL A 564 3.92 0.45 15.97
C VAL A 564 2.98 -0.73 15.81
N GLU A 565 2.04 -0.62 14.88
CA GLU A 565 1.08 -1.66 14.55
C GLU A 565 1.47 -2.37 13.25
N LEU A 566 1.41 -3.70 13.24
CA LEU A 566 1.72 -4.47 12.03
C LEU A 566 0.72 -4.17 10.92
N THR A 567 -0.57 -4.04 11.24
CA THR A 567 -1.61 -3.72 10.26
C THR A 567 -1.34 -2.40 9.53
N SER A 568 -0.79 -1.40 10.23
CA SER A 568 -0.38 -0.13 9.62
C SER A 568 0.74 -0.28 8.59
N CYS A 569 1.70 -1.19 8.83
CA CYS A 569 2.71 -1.53 7.82
C CYS A 569 2.09 -2.25 6.61
N LEU A 570 1.14 -3.16 6.88
CA LEU A 570 0.53 -4.02 5.87
C LEU A 570 -0.49 -3.31 4.99
N ASP A 571 -0.98 -2.14 5.40
CA ASP A 571 -1.73 -1.24 4.51
C ASP A 571 -0.97 -0.90 3.24
N CYS A 572 0.36 -0.72 3.35
CA CYS A 572 1.23 -0.49 2.21
C CYS A 572 1.85 -1.78 1.68
N HIS A 573 2.36 -2.64 2.57
CA HIS A 573 3.21 -3.75 2.18
C HIS A 573 2.49 -5.05 1.84
N GLN A 574 1.20 -5.20 2.18
CA GLN A 574 0.41 -6.44 2.06
C GLN A 574 0.93 -7.60 2.94
N THR A 575 2.22 -7.92 2.81
CA THR A 575 3.03 -8.74 3.68
C THR A 575 4.43 -8.15 3.75
N LEU A 576 5.00 -8.06 4.95
CA LEU A 576 6.38 -7.63 5.16
C LEU A 576 7.24 -8.87 5.35
N SER A 577 7.78 -9.38 4.25
CA SER A 577 8.65 -10.57 4.23
C SER A 577 10.07 -10.21 3.77
N LEU A 578 11.02 -10.35 4.69
CA LEU A 578 12.41 -9.94 4.50
C LEU A 578 13.38 -11.10 4.77
N HIS A 579 14.66 -10.87 4.45
CA HIS A 579 15.75 -11.85 4.64
C HIS A 579 15.50 -13.18 3.92
N GLY A 580 14.99 -13.13 2.69
CA GLY A 580 14.75 -14.32 1.85
C GLY A 580 13.60 -15.18 2.33
N SER A 581 12.45 -14.55 2.64
CA SER A 581 11.22 -15.20 3.14
C SER A 581 11.28 -15.74 4.56
N ASN A 582 12.28 -15.34 5.35
CA ASN A 582 12.46 -15.87 6.70
C ASN A 582 11.77 -15.02 7.78
N ARG A 583 11.85 -13.69 7.66
CA ARG A 583 11.29 -12.76 8.64
C ARG A 583 10.02 -12.16 8.08
N THR A 584 8.88 -12.64 8.55
CA THR A 584 7.59 -12.33 7.94
C THR A 584 6.56 -11.96 9.00
N ASP A 585 5.99 -10.76 8.87
CA ASP A 585 4.78 -10.33 9.57
C ASP A 585 4.78 -10.50 11.11
N ASP A 586 5.92 -10.27 11.75
CA ASP A 586 6.02 -10.20 13.23
C ASP A 586 7.08 -9.19 13.66
N ILE A 587 6.62 -8.06 14.23
CA ILE A 587 7.50 -6.96 14.63
C ILE A 587 8.45 -7.38 15.76
N GLN A 588 8.02 -8.28 16.67
CA GLN A 588 8.85 -8.71 17.79
C GLN A 588 10.03 -9.56 17.32
N VAL A 589 9.85 -10.32 16.24
CA VAL A 589 10.97 -11.01 15.56
C VAL A 589 11.92 -10.00 14.90
N CYS A 590 11.41 -8.95 14.26
CA CYS A 590 12.26 -7.91 13.65
C CYS A 590 13.14 -7.21 14.70
N VAL A 591 12.53 -6.69 15.77
CA VAL A 591 13.25 -5.92 16.79
C VAL A 591 14.19 -6.76 17.64
N ALA A 592 14.04 -8.10 17.65
CA ALA A 592 14.98 -9.00 18.32
C ALA A 592 16.41 -8.86 17.74
N CYS A 593 16.54 -8.61 16.44
CA CYS A 593 17.83 -8.38 15.77
C CYS A 593 18.09 -6.91 15.47
N HIS A 594 17.06 -6.16 15.04
CA HIS A 594 17.13 -4.72 14.77
C HIS A 594 16.96 -3.92 16.06
N ASN A 595 17.90 -4.07 16.98
CA ASN A 595 17.86 -3.47 18.31
C ASN A 595 18.85 -2.29 18.43
N PRO A 596 18.76 -1.46 19.49
CA PRO A 596 19.58 -0.26 19.63
C PRO A 596 21.09 -0.46 19.59
N ARG A 597 21.57 -1.68 19.88
CA ARG A 597 22.99 -1.99 19.93
C ARG A 597 23.56 -2.50 18.60
N ASN A 598 22.71 -3.02 17.73
CA ASN A 598 23.16 -3.74 16.55
C ASN A 598 23.45 -2.79 15.38
N THR A 599 24.51 -3.08 14.63
CA THR A 599 24.96 -2.31 13.46
C THR A 599 25.27 -3.25 12.29
N ASP A 600 25.58 -2.69 11.13
CA ASP A 600 26.03 -3.47 9.96
C ASP A 600 27.56 -3.67 9.91
N ARG A 601 28.30 -3.40 11.00
CA ARG A 601 29.77 -3.42 11.09
C ARG A 601 30.38 -4.70 10.55
N GLU A 602 29.97 -5.85 11.07
CA GLU A 602 30.52 -7.15 10.71
C GLU A 602 30.30 -7.45 9.22
N VAL A 603 29.21 -6.93 8.66
CA VAL A 603 28.87 -7.07 7.24
C VAL A 603 29.72 -6.14 6.37
N ARG A 604 30.01 -4.91 6.82
CA ARG A 604 30.96 -3.99 6.19
C ARG A 604 32.38 -4.55 6.19
N GLU A 605 32.82 -5.16 7.28
CA GLU A 605 34.11 -5.84 7.37
C GLU A 605 34.18 -7.02 6.39
N ALA A 606 33.13 -7.84 6.30
CA ALA A 606 33.05 -8.94 5.35
C ALA A 606 33.10 -8.46 3.89
N LEU A 607 32.38 -7.38 3.56
CA LEU A 607 32.43 -6.71 2.26
C LEU A 607 33.86 -6.25 1.91
N ALA A 608 34.50 -5.53 2.83
CA ALA A 608 35.86 -5.01 2.66
C ALA A 608 36.89 -6.14 2.49
N ALA A 609 36.82 -7.17 3.32
CA ALA A 609 37.69 -8.35 3.24
C ALA A 609 37.53 -9.11 1.92
N ALA A 610 36.31 -9.15 1.37
CA ALA A 610 36.01 -9.82 0.12
C ALA A 610 36.40 -9.01 -1.14
N GLY A 611 36.62 -7.70 -1.02
CA GLY A 611 36.89 -6.80 -2.14
C GLY A 611 35.74 -6.75 -3.16
N ARG A 612 34.50 -6.92 -2.71
CA ARG A 612 33.27 -6.99 -3.52
C ARG A 612 32.52 -5.66 -3.50
N VAL A 613 31.81 -5.34 -4.59
CA VAL A 613 30.96 -4.15 -4.80
C VAL A 613 31.68 -2.81 -4.49
N PRO A 614 31.19 -1.63 -4.91
CA PRO A 614 31.71 -0.39 -4.34
C PRO A 614 31.39 -0.39 -2.84
N PRO A 615 32.35 -0.02 -1.96
CA PRO A 615 32.04 0.14 -0.54
C PRO A 615 31.00 1.25 -0.34
N PRO A 616 30.30 1.27 0.81
CA PRO A 616 29.48 2.41 1.19
C PRO A 616 30.25 3.73 1.04
N THR A 617 29.54 4.76 0.59
CA THR A 617 30.12 6.08 0.33
C THR A 617 29.89 7.06 1.46
N ASP A 618 29.25 6.61 2.54
CA ASP A 618 28.95 7.37 3.76
C ASP A 618 30.19 7.66 4.62
N GLY A 619 31.31 6.98 4.36
CA GLY A 619 32.56 7.15 5.10
C GLY A 619 32.50 6.61 6.53
N LYS A 620 31.53 5.74 6.83
CA LYS A 620 31.33 5.15 8.16
C LYS A 620 31.91 3.74 8.24
N ASP A 621 32.51 3.43 9.38
CA ASP A 621 32.95 2.07 9.70
C ASP A 621 31.75 1.15 9.99
N GLU A 622 30.66 1.71 10.52
CA GLU A 622 29.38 1.02 10.72
C GLU A 622 28.17 1.98 10.64
N GLU A 623 27.01 1.44 10.29
CA GLU A 623 25.71 2.10 10.39
C GLU A 623 24.80 1.28 11.30
N SER A 624 24.05 1.99 12.16
CA SER A 624 23.08 1.35 13.03
C SER A 624 21.95 0.71 12.25
N ILE A 625 21.58 -0.49 12.66
CA ILE A 625 20.38 -1.19 12.15
C ILE A 625 19.27 -1.26 13.19
N ASP A 626 19.30 -0.37 14.21
CA ASP A 626 18.21 -0.17 15.17
C ASP A 626 16.90 0.11 14.42
N PHE A 627 15.85 -0.67 14.71
CA PHE A 627 14.59 -0.65 13.97
C PHE A 627 13.99 0.75 13.85
N LYS A 628 14.03 1.55 14.93
CA LYS A 628 13.47 2.92 14.93
C LYS A 628 14.23 3.86 13.98
N ARG A 629 15.55 3.69 13.87
CA ARG A 629 16.40 4.52 13.01
C ARG A 629 16.34 4.04 11.55
N MET A 630 16.43 2.74 11.35
CA MET A 630 16.39 2.11 10.04
C MET A 630 15.04 2.36 9.35
N VAL A 631 13.91 2.05 10.00
CA VAL A 631 12.58 2.19 9.39
C VAL A 631 12.27 3.64 9.06
N HIS A 632 12.54 4.58 9.97
CA HIS A 632 12.39 6.00 9.66
C HIS A 632 13.33 6.43 8.53
N GLY A 633 14.61 6.06 8.59
CA GLY A 633 15.59 6.49 7.59
C GLY A 633 15.29 5.99 6.17
N ILE A 634 14.74 4.77 6.05
CA ILE A 634 14.27 4.20 4.77
C ILE A 634 13.11 5.05 4.21
N HIS A 635 12.07 5.31 5.01
CA HIS A 635 10.86 5.99 4.53
C HIS A 635 11.03 7.52 4.45
N ALA A 636 12.00 8.08 5.15
CA ALA A 636 12.34 9.51 5.14
C ALA A 636 13.35 9.90 4.06
N ALA A 637 13.58 9.03 3.08
CA ALA A 637 14.57 9.23 2.02
C ALA A 637 14.45 10.60 1.31
N ALA A 638 13.23 11.14 1.17
CA ALA A 638 12.95 12.43 0.53
C ALA A 638 13.12 13.68 1.41
N VAL A 639 13.29 13.52 2.72
CA VAL A 639 13.43 14.67 3.65
C VAL A 639 14.79 14.71 4.33
N ARG A 640 15.56 13.62 4.27
CA ARG A 640 16.90 13.54 4.83
C ARG A 640 17.91 14.31 3.96
N GLU A 641 18.80 15.05 4.61
CA GLU A 641 19.96 15.68 3.96
C GLU A 641 21.08 14.66 3.69
N ASN A 642 21.17 13.59 4.50
CA ASN A 642 22.16 12.53 4.33
C ASN A 642 21.47 11.18 4.07
N LYS A 643 21.81 10.56 2.94
CA LYS A 643 21.30 9.25 2.52
C LYS A 643 21.65 8.19 3.56
N LEU A 644 20.70 7.32 3.90
CA LEU A 644 20.95 6.14 4.72
C LEU A 644 21.63 5.07 3.86
N GLN A 645 22.74 4.50 4.33
CA GLN A 645 23.40 3.39 3.65
C GLN A 645 23.56 2.19 4.59
N ILE A 646 23.04 1.04 4.19
CA ILE A 646 23.11 -0.21 4.97
C ILE A 646 23.71 -1.30 4.09
N VAL A 647 24.70 -2.03 4.64
CA VAL A 647 25.26 -3.19 3.96
C VAL A 647 24.43 -4.44 4.29
N GLY A 648 23.86 -5.02 3.24
CA GLY A 648 23.00 -6.19 3.33
C GLY A 648 23.75 -7.53 3.27
N PHE A 649 23.00 -8.60 3.51
CA PHE A 649 23.37 -10.02 3.56
C PHE A 649 24.80 -10.35 3.09
N GLY A 650 25.66 -10.75 4.02
CA GLY A 650 26.99 -11.31 3.73
C GLY A 650 27.96 -10.37 3.02
N GLY A 651 27.71 -9.06 3.02
CA GLY A 651 28.53 -8.08 2.30
C GLY A 651 28.37 -8.20 0.79
N PHE A 652 27.20 -8.61 0.30
CA PHE A 652 26.92 -8.75 -1.13
C PHE A 652 26.15 -7.58 -1.73
N SER A 653 25.46 -6.79 -0.91
CA SER A 653 24.69 -5.62 -1.35
C SER A 653 24.97 -4.42 -0.45
N VAL A 654 24.99 -3.23 -1.06
CA VAL A 654 24.93 -1.95 -0.37
C VAL A 654 23.61 -1.31 -0.79
N HIS A 655 22.73 -1.05 0.18
CA HIS A 655 21.47 -0.36 -0.04
C HIS A 655 21.66 1.12 0.28
N VAL A 656 21.40 1.98 -0.70
CA VAL A 656 21.42 3.44 -0.53
C VAL A 656 19.98 3.91 -0.61
N TYR A 657 19.45 4.46 0.49
CA TYR A 657 18.09 4.95 0.54
C TYR A 657 18.06 6.46 0.28
N ASP A 658 17.52 6.83 -0.87
CA ASP A 658 17.25 8.19 -1.35
C ASP A 658 15.92 8.24 -2.13
N GLU A 659 15.60 9.38 -2.73
CA GLU A 659 14.35 9.59 -3.48
C GLU A 659 14.21 8.71 -4.74
N GLU A 660 15.31 8.16 -5.26
CA GLU A 660 15.29 7.19 -6.36
C GLU A 660 14.98 5.77 -5.84
N GLU A 661 15.42 5.45 -4.62
CA GLU A 661 15.17 4.14 -4.01
C GLU A 661 13.80 4.02 -3.34
N VAL A 662 13.36 5.06 -2.60
CA VAL A 662 12.13 5.03 -1.80
C VAL A 662 11.33 6.32 -1.96
N GLN A 663 10.11 6.17 -2.45
CA GLN A 663 9.12 7.25 -2.58
C GLN A 663 7.94 6.91 -1.68
N PHE A 664 7.86 7.56 -0.51
CA PHE A 664 6.76 7.32 0.43
C PHE A 664 5.44 7.88 -0.13
N PRO A 665 4.40 7.04 -0.34
CA PRO A 665 3.19 7.46 -1.08
C PRO A 665 2.22 8.30 -0.24
N GLY A 666 2.32 8.26 1.09
CA GLY A 666 1.45 8.98 2.02
C GLY A 666 2.09 10.26 2.58
N ASP A 667 1.45 10.85 3.57
CA ASP A 667 2.01 11.93 4.37
C ASP A 667 2.96 11.35 5.42
N LEU A 668 4.27 11.48 5.19
CA LEU A 668 5.29 11.00 6.11
C LEU A 668 5.20 11.67 7.50
N SER A 669 4.60 12.87 7.59
CA SER A 669 4.39 13.52 8.87
C SER A 669 3.28 12.86 9.69
N ASN A 670 2.35 12.13 9.06
CA ASN A 670 1.34 11.40 9.82
C ASN A 670 1.92 10.18 10.54
N CYS A 671 2.29 10.35 11.81
CA CYS A 671 2.92 9.28 12.62
C CYS A 671 2.03 8.03 12.72
N THR A 672 0.70 8.17 12.70
CA THR A 672 -0.23 7.03 12.74
C THR A 672 -0.28 6.22 11.44
N ALA A 673 0.49 6.62 10.41
CA ALA A 673 0.77 5.76 9.27
C ALA A 673 1.46 4.46 9.68
N CYS A 674 2.21 4.45 10.79
CA CYS A 674 2.91 3.27 11.34
C CYS A 674 2.65 3.04 12.85
N HIS A 675 2.54 4.12 13.62
CA HIS A 675 2.48 4.06 15.08
C HIS A 675 1.09 3.69 15.61
N THR A 676 1.07 3.13 16.83
CA THR A 676 -0.15 3.15 17.66
C THR A 676 -0.58 4.59 17.92
N SER A 677 -1.77 4.81 18.50
CA SER A 677 -2.28 6.16 18.78
C SER A 677 -1.38 7.02 19.68
N ASP A 678 -0.49 6.40 20.45
CA ASP A 678 0.42 7.04 21.40
C ASP A 678 1.89 6.63 21.23
N GLY A 679 2.19 5.66 20.35
CA GLY A 679 3.52 5.05 20.22
C GLY A 679 4.61 5.97 19.66
N PHE A 680 4.24 7.16 19.19
CA PHE A 680 5.13 8.22 18.71
C PHE A 680 5.31 9.37 19.72
N THR A 681 4.62 9.32 20.87
CA THR A 681 4.58 10.43 21.83
C THR A 681 5.80 10.46 22.76
N LEU A 682 5.99 11.62 23.39
CA LEU A 682 7.02 11.86 24.40
C LEU A 682 6.37 12.13 25.78
N PRO A 683 7.01 11.71 26.89
CA PRO A 683 8.34 11.11 27.00
C PRO A 683 8.42 9.66 26.51
N LEU A 684 9.62 9.22 26.10
CA LEU A 684 9.85 7.81 25.78
C LEU A 684 9.67 6.92 27.03
N PRO A 685 9.27 5.64 26.87
CA PRO A 685 9.23 4.69 27.96
C PRO A 685 10.58 4.55 28.67
N SER A 686 10.55 4.30 29.99
CA SER A 686 11.78 4.06 30.76
C SER A 686 12.54 2.85 30.23
N GLY A 687 13.87 2.97 30.14
CA GLY A 687 14.75 1.87 29.71
C GLY A 687 14.98 1.77 28.20
N VAL A 688 14.47 2.73 27.41
CA VAL A 688 14.88 2.85 26.00
C VAL A 688 16.36 3.24 25.94
N LEU A 689 17.14 2.46 25.18
CA LEU A 689 18.58 2.67 25.05
C LEU A 689 18.91 3.72 23.98
N GLY A 690 20.12 4.28 24.11
CA GLY A 690 20.75 5.02 23.02
C GLY A 690 21.01 4.09 21.83
N THR A 691 21.11 4.68 20.64
CA THR A 691 21.34 3.93 19.40
C THR A 691 22.83 3.92 19.09
N THR A 692 23.45 2.74 19.07
CA THR A 692 24.87 2.53 18.77
C THR A 692 25.18 2.96 17.34
N ILE A 693 26.23 3.77 17.20
CA ILE A 693 26.79 4.23 15.92
C ILE A 693 28.26 3.87 15.76
N ASP A 694 28.92 3.50 16.86
CA ASP A 694 30.28 2.95 16.86
C ASP A 694 30.35 1.97 18.05
N THR A 695 30.56 0.70 17.73
CA THR A 695 30.51 -0.41 18.66
C THR A 695 31.79 -0.44 19.50
N GLY A 696 31.62 -0.44 20.81
CA GLY A 696 32.70 -0.37 21.79
C GLY A 696 33.63 -1.58 21.75
N SER A 697 34.77 -1.43 22.40
CA SER A 697 35.79 -2.49 22.50
C SER A 697 35.31 -3.73 23.27
N ASN A 698 34.35 -3.57 24.19
CA ASN A 698 33.81 -4.64 24.99
C ASN A 698 32.48 -5.14 24.40
N HIS A 699 32.57 -6.10 23.47
CA HIS A 699 31.38 -6.70 22.85
C HIS A 699 30.42 -7.39 23.84
N ALA A 700 30.86 -7.67 25.07
CA ALA A 700 30.02 -8.24 26.12
C ALA A 700 29.25 -7.20 26.95
N SER A 701 29.21 -5.92 26.54
CA SER A 701 28.42 -4.90 27.23
C SER A 701 28.15 -3.69 26.31
N PRO A 702 26.98 -3.03 26.41
CA PRO A 702 26.74 -1.80 25.65
C PRO A 702 27.39 -0.55 26.26
N VAL A 703 28.01 -0.66 27.43
CA VAL A 703 28.39 0.49 28.26
C VAL A 703 29.46 1.39 27.63
N ASP A 704 30.33 0.84 26.79
CA ASP A 704 31.38 1.56 26.08
C ASP A 704 31.05 1.82 24.60
N ASP A 705 29.86 1.43 24.13
CA ASP A 705 29.39 1.78 22.80
C ASP A 705 29.17 3.29 22.70
N THR A 706 29.61 3.88 21.59
CA THR A 706 29.27 5.27 21.24
C THR A 706 27.87 5.29 20.64
N VAL A 707 27.01 6.10 21.22
CA VAL A 707 25.57 6.14 20.93
C VAL A 707 25.07 7.55 20.65
N ILE A 708 23.97 7.60 19.91
CA ILE A 708 23.06 8.75 19.88
C ILE A 708 22.04 8.58 21.01
N THR A 709 21.74 9.65 21.75
CA THR A 709 20.76 9.60 22.86
C THR A 709 19.34 9.22 22.37
N PRO A 710 18.50 8.61 23.22
CA PRO A 710 17.27 7.92 22.79
C PRO A 710 16.30 8.75 21.95
N ILE A 711 15.95 9.97 22.38
CA ILE A 711 15.01 10.84 21.65
C ILE A 711 15.68 11.40 20.39
N THR A 712 16.92 11.87 20.52
CA THR A 712 17.74 12.40 19.43
C THR A 712 17.92 11.37 18.30
N ALA A 713 18.07 10.09 18.63
CA ALA A 713 18.21 9.02 17.64
C ALA A 713 16.93 8.85 16.78
N VAL A 714 15.76 9.07 17.38
CA VAL A 714 14.46 9.02 16.69
C VAL A 714 14.24 10.27 15.84
N CYS A 715 14.52 11.46 16.36
CA CYS A 715 14.29 12.69 15.60
C CYS A 715 15.27 12.82 14.42
N SER A 716 16.54 12.48 14.65
CA SER A 716 17.61 12.56 13.65
C SER A 716 17.56 11.45 12.58
N SER A 717 16.65 10.47 12.69
CA SER A 717 16.42 9.54 11.59
C SER A 717 15.65 10.17 10.42
N CYS A 718 15.01 11.32 10.62
CA CYS A 718 14.39 12.11 9.56
C CYS A 718 14.99 13.53 9.48
N HIS A 719 15.23 14.17 10.63
CA HIS A 719 15.76 15.53 10.74
C HIS A 719 17.27 15.53 11.00
N ASP A 720 18.05 15.22 9.97
CA ASP A 720 19.51 15.06 10.06
C ASP A 720 20.32 16.27 9.57
N GLY A 721 19.63 17.39 9.28
CA GLY A 721 20.26 18.63 8.86
C GLY A 721 21.04 19.34 9.97
N GLN A 722 22.02 20.15 9.59
CA GLN A 722 22.97 20.78 10.53
C GLN A 722 22.29 21.58 11.65
N THR A 723 21.24 22.34 11.32
CA THR A 723 20.52 23.16 12.31
C THR A 723 19.72 22.30 13.29
N ALA A 724 19.11 21.22 12.80
CA ALA A 724 18.37 20.28 13.65
C ALA A 724 19.31 19.56 14.62
N THR A 725 20.47 19.11 14.14
CA THR A 725 21.53 18.51 14.95
C THR A 725 22.01 19.46 16.06
N ALA A 726 22.29 20.73 15.73
CA ALA A 726 22.68 21.73 16.73
C ALA A 726 21.58 21.97 17.77
N HIS A 727 20.33 22.10 17.33
CA HIS A 727 19.18 22.26 18.22
C HIS A 727 19.03 21.08 19.20
N MET A 728 19.15 19.84 18.72
CA MET A 728 19.06 18.65 19.58
C MET A 728 20.18 18.65 20.63
N MET A 729 21.42 18.99 20.25
CA MET A 729 22.55 19.08 21.17
C MET A 729 22.38 20.19 22.22
N ASP A 730 21.89 21.36 21.82
CA ASP A 730 21.61 22.49 22.74
C ASP A 730 20.54 22.13 23.80
N ASN A 731 19.69 21.13 23.52
CA ASN A 731 18.64 20.66 24.42
C ASN A 731 19.00 19.34 25.14
N GLY A 732 20.30 19.02 25.22
CA GLY A 732 20.83 17.91 26.01
C GLY A 732 20.91 16.57 25.29
N GLY A 733 20.51 16.52 24.01
CA GLY A 733 20.80 15.39 23.13
C GLY A 733 22.31 15.25 22.85
N SER A 734 22.74 14.05 22.51
CA SER A 734 24.12 13.81 22.06
C SER A 734 24.15 12.85 20.87
N PHE A 735 25.09 13.10 19.97
CA PHE A 735 25.43 12.23 18.84
C PHE A 735 26.75 11.47 19.05
N ASP A 736 27.41 11.69 20.18
CA ASP A 736 28.73 11.16 20.51
C ASP A 736 28.85 11.09 22.03
N THR A 737 28.15 10.12 22.63
CA THR A 737 28.23 9.82 24.06
C THR A 737 28.28 8.31 24.27
N THR A 738 28.52 7.85 25.50
CA THR A 738 28.41 6.43 25.83
C THR A 738 27.07 6.09 26.44
N GLN A 739 26.61 4.83 26.29
CA GLN A 739 25.41 4.35 26.99
C GLN A 739 25.56 4.52 28.52
N LYS A 740 26.76 4.28 29.05
CA LYS A 740 27.07 4.50 30.46
C LYS A 740 26.80 5.94 30.93
N ALA A 741 27.18 6.94 30.13
CA ALA A 741 26.97 8.34 30.49
C ALA A 741 25.47 8.71 30.53
N ILE A 742 24.65 8.08 29.68
CA ILE A 742 23.19 8.19 29.73
C ILE A 742 22.65 7.54 31.02
N ASP A 743 23.06 6.30 31.30
CA ASP A 743 22.61 5.54 32.47
C ASP A 743 22.99 6.21 33.80
N GLU A 744 24.15 6.87 33.87
CA GLU A 744 24.62 7.62 35.03
C GLU A 744 24.01 9.03 35.13
N GLY A 745 23.14 9.42 34.19
CA GLY A 745 22.48 10.73 34.16
C GLY A 745 23.42 11.90 33.87
N GLN A 746 24.57 11.63 33.25
CA GLN A 746 25.53 12.66 32.85
C GLN A 746 25.09 13.37 31.57
N VAL A 747 24.33 12.67 30.72
CA VAL A 747 23.67 13.22 29.53
C VAL A 747 22.18 13.04 29.70
N VAL A 748 21.43 14.15 29.63
CA VAL A 748 19.98 14.17 29.88
C VAL A 748 19.33 15.01 28.80
N GLU A 749 18.44 14.36 28.04
CA GLU A 749 17.60 15.04 27.06
C GLU A 749 16.50 15.84 27.75
N THR A 750 16.27 17.07 27.27
CA THR A 750 15.19 17.94 27.76
C THR A 750 14.09 18.16 26.73
N CYS A 751 14.06 17.30 25.69
CA CYS A 751 13.13 17.38 24.57
C CYS A 751 11.66 17.46 25.02
N ASP A 752 11.30 16.67 26.05
CA ASP A 752 9.93 16.56 26.57
C ASP A 752 9.39 17.87 27.17
N VAL A 753 10.27 18.82 27.51
CA VAL A 753 9.85 20.16 27.98
C VAL A 753 9.02 20.87 26.91
N CYS A 754 9.38 20.67 25.64
CA CYS A 754 8.78 21.34 24.49
C CYS A 754 7.97 20.40 23.60
N HIS A 755 8.36 19.12 23.50
CA HIS A 755 7.81 18.17 22.52
C HIS A 755 6.86 17.12 23.11
N ALA A 756 6.71 17.04 24.43
CA ALA A 756 5.72 16.15 25.04
C ALA A 756 4.28 16.57 24.70
N THR A 757 3.34 15.64 24.89
CA THR A 757 1.92 15.89 24.64
C THR A 757 1.43 17.12 25.41
N GLY A 758 0.75 18.04 24.69
CA GLY A 758 0.21 19.29 25.22
C GLY A 758 1.23 20.43 25.41
N ARG A 759 2.48 20.27 24.96
CA ARG A 759 3.50 21.33 24.98
C ARG A 759 3.49 22.16 23.70
N ASP A 760 4.18 23.30 23.71
CA ASP A 760 4.19 24.28 22.61
C ASP A 760 4.70 23.71 21.27
N ALA A 761 5.50 22.66 21.31
CA ALA A 761 6.04 21.93 20.17
C ALA A 761 5.70 20.43 20.20
N ASP A 762 4.54 20.06 20.76
CA ASP A 762 4.00 18.70 20.76
C ASP A 762 4.17 18.02 19.39
N VAL A 763 4.74 16.81 19.39
CA VAL A 763 4.99 15.99 18.20
C VAL A 763 3.72 15.83 17.35
N ALA A 764 2.57 15.52 17.97
CA ALA A 764 1.31 15.31 17.28
C ALA A 764 0.86 16.56 16.52
N VAL A 765 1.03 17.73 17.14
CA VAL A 765 0.62 19.02 16.58
C VAL A 765 1.56 19.44 15.45
N LYS A 766 2.87 19.29 15.64
CA LYS A 766 3.88 19.72 14.65
C LYS A 766 3.91 18.84 13.41
N HIS A 767 3.51 17.58 13.53
CA HIS A 767 3.43 16.66 12.41
C HIS A 767 2.00 16.44 11.91
N ASN A 768 1.05 17.27 12.34
CA ASN A 768 -0.35 17.19 11.92
C ASN A 768 -0.91 15.75 11.99
N VAL A 769 -0.63 15.01 13.07
CA VAL A 769 -1.02 13.60 13.17
C VAL A 769 -2.54 13.49 13.14
N HIS A 770 -3.04 12.63 12.27
CA HIS A 770 -4.46 12.48 12.03
C HIS A 770 -4.82 11.02 11.73
N ALA A 771 -6.05 10.63 12.06
CA ALA A 771 -6.54 9.33 11.64
C ALA A 771 -6.48 9.24 10.11
N LYS A 772 -6.03 8.09 9.58
CA LYS A 772 -6.14 7.81 8.14
C LYS A 772 -7.57 8.08 7.68
N PRO A 773 -7.77 8.64 6.46
CA PRO A 773 -9.10 8.90 5.92
C PRO A 773 -9.98 7.66 6.09
N ILE A 774 -11.10 7.83 6.79
CA ILE A 774 -11.99 6.73 7.20
C ILE A 774 -12.44 5.97 5.94
N GLN A 775 -12.39 4.63 6.02
CA GLN A 775 -12.95 3.72 5.01
C GLN A 775 -14.45 3.90 4.82
#